data_AF-K2RI66-F1
#
_entry.id   AF-K2RI66-F1
#
_cell.length_a   1.000
_cell.length_b   1.000
_cell.length_c   1.000
_cell.angle_alpha   90.00
_cell.angle_beta   90.00
_cell.angle_gamma   90.00
#
_symmetry.space_group_name_H-M   'P 1'
#
loop_
_entity.id
_entity.type
_entity.pdbx_description
1 polymer ?
#
loop_
_entity_poly.entity_id
_entity_poly.type
_entity_poly.pdbx_seq_one_letter_code
_entity_poly.pdbx_strand_id
1 'polypeptide(L)'
;MCPLCHPVTGDSLQISELTVSQLPTPVFSPSVYTLLRSAIHSEKMTELRRFLYQSLQSLLPVFLLLGEGTLAYDQKTCCELAQDQSAFADPVQGPLNCGQSYDASKAPAPNAYVSYGFCKNNCNGIGLSQAKKPGQWVAPLIQFILPSVIFSMTIPRMKHVDFDFTRSPYSKWQHILASLLMQPWAVALLLVDTMIWIATIIIGAAPMMVSGLYEGLLDIRVLGWLGRDGRGREEKEYSLQFLLIVVCGNLRLQNSHPAVVVDTSVPSRTLPRDTNHHLVVKATRDVSAETAGSSQHHTDRLPKLEPFRELTEELRHAEQDRRLEKLRDMMDSQMGFGSIAGAPVLFYLGAFVYTILDLLNDPSDQDAAISLAFGVEWMIIPHVAIVAGCLLASNNPSTAAAVVGKPVPGTPKKWYAKWTGWGNAYDGPYQPVYMWNRGQNKMWWIKSSTRWNESLECKQHFAVQCWQWILFILLPAFSLISLPALAGAVVAYETPPVGWGCRSLTFMIYASSQIMLASIAVIETSMQHNAGRKPVSARIRPGYWVAFALKSVLMFCSLVAAAGGTLMQIVGVFRNCICYVNASSWTPDIHQGKINVASDTREQRNSSSNWIVMGSVATGFMGLCCYIGWWYSRHIRQRFREEVRRESPFVLESRTPARDEETRANCDGCNQSSRSLLEDHCNGV
;
A
#
# COMPACT_ATOMS: atom_id res chain seq x y z
N MET A 1 55.41 31.65 19.82
CA MET A 1 56.87 31.53 19.78
C MET A 1 57.21 30.10 19.39
N CYS A 2 57.90 29.95 18.25
CA CYS A 2 58.58 28.75 17.72
C CYS A 2 57.75 27.53 17.23
N PRO A 3 58.25 26.78 16.21
CA PRO A 3 57.65 26.75 14.87
C PRO A 3 57.66 25.33 14.21
N LEU A 4 57.46 25.28 12.88
CA LEU A 4 57.91 24.28 11.88
C LEU A 4 56.82 23.41 11.22
N CYS A 5 56.52 23.72 9.95
CA CYS A 5 56.31 22.73 8.89
C CYS A 5 56.80 23.31 7.55
N HIS A 6 57.80 22.68 6.95
CA HIS A 6 58.31 22.92 5.60
C HIS A 6 57.44 22.21 4.54
N PRO A 7 57.43 22.68 3.27
CA PRO A 7 56.80 22.00 2.15
C PRO A 7 57.78 21.01 1.48
N VAL A 8 57.27 19.85 1.05
CA VAL A 8 58.00 18.89 0.19
C VAL A 8 57.48 19.03 -1.24
N THR A 9 58.42 19.34 -2.13
CA THR A 9 58.31 19.38 -3.59
C THR A 9 58.71 18.06 -4.22
N GLY A 10 58.08 17.70 -5.34
CA GLY A 10 58.63 16.84 -6.38
C GLY A 10 58.24 15.36 -6.28
N ASP A 11 57.42 14.88 -7.22
CA ASP A 11 57.97 14.10 -8.33
C ASP A 11 56.93 13.85 -9.44
N SER A 12 57.40 14.14 -10.65
CA SER A 12 56.77 13.92 -11.94
C SER A 12 56.77 12.43 -12.30
N LEU A 13 55.58 11.86 -12.52
CA LEU A 13 55.42 10.52 -13.09
C LEU A 13 54.80 10.60 -14.48
N GLN A 14 55.59 10.18 -15.47
CA GLN A 14 55.23 10.05 -16.87
C GLN A 14 54.08 9.05 -17.05
N ILE A 15 53.07 9.46 -17.83
CA ILE A 15 52.02 8.58 -18.33
C ILE A 15 52.48 8.06 -19.69
N SER A 16 52.89 6.79 -19.74
CA SER A 16 53.13 6.06 -20.98
C SER A 16 51.82 5.53 -21.55
N GLU A 17 51.60 5.79 -22.84
CA GLU A 17 50.59 5.15 -23.67
C GLU A 17 50.74 3.62 -23.60
N LEU A 18 49.63 2.92 -23.32
CA LEU A 18 49.53 1.48 -23.52
C LEU A 18 48.35 1.17 -24.44
N THR A 19 48.74 0.52 -25.52
CA THR A 19 48.00 0.14 -26.71
C THR A 19 46.88 -0.85 -26.45
N VAL A 20 45.78 -0.62 -27.15
CA VAL A 20 44.64 -1.52 -27.30
C VAL A 20 45.05 -2.73 -28.13
N SER A 21 45.12 -3.91 -27.53
CA SER A 21 44.74 -5.19 -28.19
C SER A 21 44.76 -6.36 -27.20
N GLN A 22 43.78 -7.26 -27.35
CA GLN A 22 43.64 -8.58 -26.72
C GLN A 22 42.93 -8.64 -25.35
N LEU A 23 41.59 -8.72 -25.40
CA LEU A 23 40.77 -9.34 -24.35
C LEU A 23 40.49 -10.82 -24.69
N PRO A 24 40.67 -11.77 -23.77
CA PRO A 24 40.13 -13.11 -23.90
C PRO A 24 38.62 -13.11 -23.57
N THR A 25 37.87 -13.89 -24.33
CA THR A 25 36.43 -14.12 -24.13
C THR A 25 36.18 -14.86 -22.80
N PRO A 26 35.25 -14.40 -21.94
CA PRO A 26 34.88 -15.14 -20.75
C PRO A 26 33.92 -16.28 -21.10
N VAL A 27 34.40 -17.51 -20.90
CA VAL A 27 33.56 -18.71 -20.84
C VAL A 27 32.73 -18.64 -19.55
N PHE A 28 31.44 -18.35 -19.68
CA PHE A 28 30.51 -18.34 -18.54
C PHE A 28 30.23 -19.78 -18.07
N SER A 29 30.58 -20.06 -16.81
CA SER A 29 30.25 -21.32 -16.11
C SER A 29 28.74 -21.42 -15.82
N PRO A 30 28.14 -22.63 -15.90
CA PRO A 30 26.72 -22.88 -15.54
C PRO A 30 26.34 -22.47 -14.10
N SER A 31 27.32 -22.20 -13.24
CA SER A 31 27.14 -21.79 -11.85
C SER A 31 26.65 -20.34 -11.69
N VAL A 32 26.82 -19.49 -12.72
CA VAL A 32 26.33 -18.09 -12.74
C VAL A 32 24.80 -18.05 -12.93
N TYR A 33 24.24 -19.05 -13.61
CA TYR A 33 22.80 -19.16 -13.86
C TYR A 33 22.00 -19.45 -12.57
N THR A 34 22.61 -20.14 -11.60
CA THR A 34 21.98 -20.44 -10.30
C THR A 34 22.05 -19.26 -9.34
N LEU A 35 23.09 -18.43 -9.47
CA LEU A 35 23.27 -17.18 -8.70
C LEU A 35 22.31 -16.08 -9.18
N LEU A 36 22.10 -15.96 -10.50
CA LEU A 36 21.06 -15.10 -11.10
C LEU A 36 19.64 -15.52 -10.70
N ARG A 37 19.40 -16.81 -10.42
CA ARG A 37 18.09 -17.34 -10.05
C ARG A 37 17.62 -16.95 -8.65
N SER A 38 18.52 -16.56 -7.75
CA SER A 38 18.17 -16.16 -6.37
C SER A 38 17.98 -14.64 -6.18
N ALA A 39 18.49 -13.83 -7.12
CA ALA A 39 18.23 -12.39 -7.16
C ALA A 39 16.74 -12.07 -7.46
N ILE A 40 16.05 -13.00 -8.13
CA ILE A 40 14.68 -12.86 -8.66
C ILE A 40 13.62 -12.54 -7.58
N HIS A 41 13.83 -12.88 -6.31
CA HIS A 41 12.82 -12.60 -5.26
C HIS A 41 12.86 -11.16 -4.72
N SER A 42 14.02 -10.49 -4.77
CA SER A 42 14.15 -9.05 -4.53
C SER A 42 13.95 -8.23 -5.82
N GLU A 43 14.05 -8.86 -6.98
CA GLU A 43 13.93 -8.24 -8.30
C GLU A 43 12.48 -7.91 -8.67
N LYS A 44 11.47 -8.68 -8.24
CA LYS A 44 10.05 -8.44 -8.57
C LYS A 44 9.57 -6.99 -8.40
N MET A 45 10.18 -6.28 -7.45
CA MET A 45 9.82 -4.92 -7.10
C MET A 45 10.70 -3.89 -7.82
N THR A 46 11.94 -4.24 -8.14
CA THR A 46 12.76 -3.47 -9.08
C THR A 46 12.21 -3.61 -10.49
N GLU A 47 11.69 -4.78 -10.88
CA GLU A 47 11.01 -5.04 -12.15
C GLU A 47 9.66 -4.35 -12.22
N LEU A 48 8.81 -4.41 -11.18
CA LEU A 48 7.58 -3.61 -11.19
C LEU A 48 7.89 -2.12 -11.25
N ARG A 49 8.92 -1.62 -10.55
CA ARG A 49 9.33 -0.21 -10.63
C ARG A 49 9.98 0.13 -11.96
N ARG A 50 10.79 -0.75 -12.54
CA ARG A 50 11.40 -0.58 -13.85
C ARG A 50 10.32 -0.64 -14.93
N PHE A 51 9.31 -1.48 -14.77
CA PHE A 51 8.12 -1.55 -15.59
C PHE A 51 7.27 -0.28 -15.44
N LEU A 52 7.03 0.21 -14.22
CA LEU A 52 6.33 1.47 -13.98
C LEU A 52 7.11 2.64 -14.54
N TYR A 53 8.43 2.66 -14.38
CA TYR A 53 9.31 3.70 -14.90
C TYR A 53 9.40 3.65 -16.42
N GLN A 54 9.55 2.47 -17.02
CA GLN A 54 9.52 2.27 -18.48
C GLN A 54 8.15 2.59 -19.06
N SER A 55 7.06 2.25 -18.36
CA SER A 55 5.70 2.59 -18.75
C SER A 55 5.45 4.08 -18.63
N LEU A 56 5.90 4.75 -17.56
CA LEU A 56 5.85 6.21 -17.44
C LEU A 56 6.72 6.88 -18.51
N GLN A 57 7.91 6.34 -18.79
CA GLN A 57 8.85 6.88 -19.76
C GLN A 57 8.39 6.65 -21.20
N SER A 58 7.60 5.60 -21.49
CA SER A 58 6.93 5.42 -22.78
C SER A 58 5.68 6.27 -22.92
N LEU A 59 5.00 6.59 -21.81
CA LEU A 59 3.86 7.50 -21.78
C LEU A 59 4.29 8.97 -21.95
N LEU A 60 5.44 9.38 -21.41
CA LEU A 60 5.94 10.76 -21.48
C LEU A 60 6.08 11.33 -22.92
N PRO A 61 6.65 10.63 -23.90
CA PRO A 61 6.68 11.10 -25.28
C PRO A 61 5.30 11.10 -25.94
N VAL A 62 4.39 10.19 -25.55
CA VAL A 62 2.97 10.28 -25.98
C VAL A 62 2.35 11.58 -25.47
N PHE A 63 2.69 12.02 -24.25
CA PHE A 63 2.23 13.31 -23.71
C PHE A 63 2.84 14.52 -24.40
N LEU A 64 4.14 14.50 -24.72
CA LEU A 64 4.78 15.59 -25.44
C LEU A 64 4.27 15.71 -26.89
N LEU A 65 3.92 14.58 -27.52
CA LEU A 65 3.31 14.54 -28.86
C LEU A 65 1.86 15.04 -28.90
N LEU A 66 1.14 15.04 -27.76
CA LEU A 66 -0.21 15.63 -27.68
C LEU A 66 -0.21 17.17 -27.67
N GLY A 67 0.96 17.81 -27.56
CA GLY A 67 1.09 19.26 -27.42
C GLY A 67 1.21 20.05 -28.73
N GLU A 68 1.44 19.41 -29.88
CA GLU A 68 1.65 20.13 -31.15
C GLU A 68 0.37 20.23 -31.98
N GLY A 69 -0.22 21.44 -31.99
CA GLY A 69 -0.98 21.97 -33.13
C GLY A 69 -2.32 21.34 -33.50
N THR A 70 -2.92 20.50 -32.66
CA THR A 70 -4.27 19.97 -32.97
C THR A 70 -5.34 21.02 -32.71
N LEU A 71 -6.23 21.22 -33.68
CA LEU A 71 -7.46 22.00 -33.52
C LEU A 71 -8.17 21.51 -32.25
N ALA A 72 -8.60 22.43 -31.38
CA ALA A 72 -9.27 22.06 -30.14
C ALA A 72 -10.76 21.82 -30.43
N TYR A 73 -11.29 20.68 -29.98
CA TYR A 73 -12.73 20.43 -30.06
C TYR A 73 -13.46 21.40 -29.14
N ASP A 74 -14.32 22.24 -29.70
CA ASP A 74 -15.22 23.11 -28.95
C ASP A 74 -16.67 22.75 -29.29
N GLN A 75 -17.40 22.25 -28.29
CA GLN A 75 -18.77 21.77 -28.46
C GLN A 75 -19.70 22.86 -28.99
N LYS A 76 -19.52 24.11 -28.52
CA LYS A 76 -20.32 25.24 -28.98
C LYS A 76 -20.07 25.53 -30.46
N THR A 77 -18.82 25.65 -30.86
CA THR A 77 -18.41 25.86 -32.26
C THR A 77 -18.93 24.73 -33.16
N CYS A 78 -18.87 23.48 -32.69
CA CYS A 78 -19.38 22.34 -33.43
C CYS A 78 -20.90 22.37 -33.62
N CYS A 79 -21.63 22.81 -32.59
CA CYS A 79 -23.08 23.01 -32.64
C CYS A 79 -23.46 24.13 -33.63
N GLU A 80 -22.77 25.27 -33.58
CA GLU A 80 -23.00 26.41 -34.50
C GLU A 80 -22.72 25.99 -35.95
N LEU A 81 -21.62 25.27 -36.19
CA LEU A 81 -21.28 24.76 -37.52
C LEU A 81 -22.29 23.74 -38.05
N ALA A 82 -22.83 22.89 -37.18
CA ALA A 82 -23.89 21.95 -37.55
C ALA A 82 -25.21 22.67 -37.88
N GLN A 83 -25.52 23.74 -37.16
CA GLN A 83 -26.67 24.59 -37.41
C GLN A 83 -26.56 25.32 -38.75
N ASP A 84 -25.41 25.93 -39.03
CA ASP A 84 -25.13 26.63 -40.29
C ASP A 84 -25.22 25.71 -41.51
N GLN A 85 -24.77 24.45 -41.36
CA GLN A 85 -24.79 23.46 -42.44
C GLN A 85 -26.07 22.61 -42.48
N SER A 86 -27.03 22.84 -41.56
CA SER A 86 -28.23 21.99 -41.42
C SER A 86 -27.89 20.50 -41.31
N ALA A 87 -26.81 20.17 -40.61
CA ALA A 87 -26.21 18.83 -40.57
C ALA A 87 -26.69 17.97 -39.38
N PHE A 88 -27.79 18.34 -38.75
CA PHE A 88 -28.38 17.56 -37.66
C PHE A 88 -28.96 16.24 -38.18
N ALA A 89 -28.72 15.16 -37.45
CA ALA A 89 -29.19 13.82 -37.78
C ALA A 89 -30.71 13.67 -37.59
N ASP A 90 -31.29 14.44 -36.67
CA ASP A 90 -32.72 14.47 -36.37
C ASP A 90 -33.24 15.93 -36.43
N PRO A 91 -34.52 16.17 -36.78
CA PRO A 91 -35.10 17.51 -36.76
C PRO A 91 -35.07 18.14 -35.36
N VAL A 92 -34.48 19.33 -35.24
CA VAL A 92 -34.39 20.04 -33.96
C VAL A 92 -35.74 20.67 -33.62
N GLN A 93 -36.28 20.34 -32.44
CA GLN A 93 -37.60 20.82 -32.00
C GLN A 93 -37.48 22.17 -31.29
N GLY A 94 -37.50 23.27 -32.05
CA GLY A 94 -37.52 24.64 -31.51
C GLY A 94 -36.21 25.41 -31.66
N PRO A 95 -36.12 26.63 -31.11
CA PRO A 95 -34.93 27.46 -31.21
C PRO A 95 -33.77 26.83 -30.44
N LEU A 96 -32.65 26.56 -31.14
CA LEU A 96 -31.43 26.02 -30.56
C LEU A 96 -30.44 27.15 -30.31
N ASN A 97 -30.04 27.31 -29.04
CA ASN A 97 -28.95 28.20 -28.64
C ASN A 97 -27.72 27.36 -28.29
N CYS A 98 -26.75 27.29 -29.20
CA CYS A 98 -25.50 26.57 -28.97
C CYS A 98 -24.70 27.19 -27.81
N GLY A 99 -24.26 26.36 -26.86
CA GLY A 99 -23.53 26.81 -25.67
C GLY A 99 -24.42 27.46 -24.60
N GLN A 100 -25.72 27.19 -24.58
CA GLN A 100 -26.62 27.58 -23.50
C GLN A 100 -26.09 27.10 -22.13
N SER A 101 -25.93 28.04 -21.20
CA SER A 101 -25.66 27.77 -19.78
C SER A 101 -26.96 27.58 -19.01
N TYR A 102 -26.90 26.76 -17.95
CA TYR A 102 -28.05 26.54 -17.09
C TYR A 102 -28.58 27.84 -16.50
N ASP A 103 -29.90 27.96 -16.55
CA ASP A 103 -30.67 29.00 -15.90
C ASP A 103 -32.03 28.40 -15.55
N ALA A 104 -32.38 28.46 -14.26
CA ALA A 104 -33.65 27.91 -13.76
C ALA A 104 -34.88 28.54 -14.43
N SER A 105 -34.75 29.77 -14.93
CA SER A 105 -35.82 30.47 -15.66
C SER A 105 -35.93 30.08 -17.14
N LYS A 106 -34.88 29.49 -17.71
CA LYS A 106 -34.85 29.09 -19.13
C LYS A 106 -35.28 27.64 -19.30
N ALA A 107 -36.07 27.40 -20.35
CA ALA A 107 -36.37 26.06 -20.81
C ALA A 107 -35.06 25.34 -21.24
N PRO A 108 -34.95 24.02 -21.02
CA PRO A 108 -33.80 23.25 -21.48
C PRO A 108 -33.68 23.32 -23.00
N ALA A 109 -32.46 23.30 -23.52
CA ALA A 109 -32.21 23.27 -24.95
C ALA A 109 -32.76 21.97 -25.58
N PRO A 110 -33.34 22.02 -26.79
CA PRO A 110 -33.70 20.81 -27.51
C PRO A 110 -32.45 19.99 -27.84
N ASN A 111 -32.59 18.66 -27.86
CA ASN A 111 -31.49 17.79 -28.26
C ASN A 111 -31.11 18.05 -29.72
N ALA A 112 -29.81 18.16 -29.99
CA ALA A 112 -29.27 18.41 -31.32
C ALA A 112 -28.20 17.35 -31.62
N TYR A 113 -28.61 16.29 -32.30
CA TYR A 113 -27.71 15.18 -32.62
C TYR A 113 -27.02 15.43 -33.97
N VAL A 114 -25.71 15.22 -34.02
CA VAL A 114 -24.94 15.13 -35.28
C VAL A 114 -24.40 13.72 -35.44
N SER A 115 -24.13 13.31 -36.68
CA SER A 115 -23.44 12.04 -36.91
C SER A 115 -21.96 12.15 -36.51
N TYR A 116 -21.37 11.04 -36.05
CA TYR A 116 -19.93 10.97 -35.79
C TYR A 116 -19.12 11.29 -37.04
N GLY A 117 -19.59 10.87 -38.23
CA GLY A 117 -18.97 11.24 -39.50
C GLY A 117 -18.87 12.75 -39.67
N PHE A 118 -19.94 13.49 -39.36
CA PHE A 118 -19.92 14.95 -39.36
C PHE A 118 -18.95 15.52 -38.31
N CYS A 119 -19.04 15.06 -37.06
CA CYS A 119 -18.21 15.54 -35.95
C CYS A 119 -16.71 15.31 -36.23
N LYS A 120 -16.34 14.13 -36.73
CA LYS A 120 -14.97 13.78 -37.13
C LYS A 120 -14.49 14.57 -38.35
N ASN A 121 -15.34 15.05 -39.25
CA ASN A 121 -14.85 15.79 -40.42
C ASN A 121 -14.78 17.30 -40.16
N ASN A 122 -15.71 17.83 -39.36
CA ASN A 122 -15.91 19.27 -39.19
C ASN A 122 -15.50 19.81 -37.81
N CYS A 123 -15.46 18.94 -36.80
CA CYS A 123 -15.18 19.31 -35.41
C CYS A 123 -13.97 18.52 -34.86
N ASN A 124 -12.94 18.30 -35.68
CA ASN A 124 -11.77 17.54 -35.24
C ASN A 124 -11.06 18.20 -34.07
N GLY A 125 -10.58 17.37 -33.15
CA GLY A 125 -9.77 17.86 -32.05
C GLY A 125 -9.93 17.11 -30.73
N ILE A 126 -9.07 17.49 -29.80
CA ILE A 126 -9.24 17.18 -28.38
C ILE A 126 -9.83 18.42 -27.70
N GLY A 127 -10.88 18.24 -26.91
CA GLY A 127 -11.49 19.32 -26.13
C GLY A 127 -10.67 19.66 -24.90
N LEU A 128 -9.49 20.25 -25.13
CA LEU A 128 -8.54 20.61 -24.10
C LEU A 128 -9.21 21.41 -22.98
N SER A 129 -8.90 21.06 -21.74
CA SER A 129 -9.40 21.78 -20.57
C SER A 129 -9.00 23.26 -20.65
N GLN A 130 -9.99 24.13 -20.51
CA GLN A 130 -9.79 25.58 -20.68
C GLN A 130 -9.24 26.17 -19.38
N ALA A 131 -8.14 26.91 -19.45
CA ALA A 131 -7.56 27.58 -18.28
C ALA A 131 -8.56 28.51 -17.56
N LYS A 132 -9.51 29.10 -18.31
CA LYS A 132 -10.58 29.97 -17.79
C LYS A 132 -11.71 29.24 -17.07
N LYS A 133 -11.79 27.91 -17.19
CA LYS A 133 -12.81 27.07 -16.56
C LYS A 133 -12.14 26.18 -15.50
N PRO A 134 -11.85 26.71 -14.30
CA PRO A 134 -11.13 25.96 -13.27
C PRO A 134 -11.84 24.66 -12.86
N GLY A 135 -13.16 24.58 -12.97
CA GLY A 135 -13.92 23.35 -12.74
C GLY A 135 -13.45 22.16 -13.59
N GLN A 136 -12.86 22.41 -14.76
CA GLN A 136 -12.43 21.34 -15.67
C GLN A 136 -11.13 20.64 -15.25
N TRP A 137 -10.24 21.33 -14.53
CA TRP A 137 -8.90 20.80 -14.21
C TRP A 137 -8.48 21.05 -12.76
N VAL A 138 -8.81 22.22 -12.19
CA VAL A 138 -8.51 22.57 -10.80
C VAL A 138 -9.36 21.75 -9.84
N ALA A 139 -10.66 21.61 -10.12
CA ALA A 139 -11.58 20.94 -9.22
C ALA A 139 -11.14 19.50 -8.93
N PRO A 140 -10.90 18.60 -9.93
CA PRO A 140 -10.40 17.25 -9.65
C PRO A 140 -9.07 17.23 -8.86
N LEU A 141 -8.16 18.17 -9.16
CA LEU A 141 -6.85 18.25 -8.51
C LEU A 141 -6.97 18.61 -7.02
N ILE A 142 -7.72 19.66 -6.70
CA ILE A 142 -7.85 20.16 -5.32
C ILE A 142 -8.83 19.31 -4.52
N GLN A 143 -9.95 18.90 -5.11
CA GLN A 143 -11.03 18.20 -4.41
C GLN A 143 -10.67 16.76 -4.08
N PHE A 144 -9.99 16.04 -4.98
CA PHE A 144 -9.79 14.59 -4.82
C PHE A 144 -8.32 14.17 -4.80
N ILE A 145 -7.50 14.71 -5.71
CA ILE A 145 -6.09 14.28 -5.81
C ILE A 145 -5.28 14.77 -4.60
N LEU A 146 -5.40 16.04 -4.23
CA LEU A 146 -4.65 16.62 -3.10
C LEU A 146 -4.96 15.90 -1.78
N PRO A 147 -6.23 15.69 -1.37
CA PRO A 147 -6.55 14.83 -0.23
C PRO A 147 -5.99 13.41 -0.34
N SER A 148 -6.03 12.81 -1.53
CA SER A 148 -5.47 11.47 -1.77
C SER A 148 -3.94 11.41 -1.58
N VAL A 149 -3.22 12.48 -1.91
CA VAL A 149 -1.79 12.61 -1.61
C VAL A 149 -1.56 12.52 -0.10
N ILE A 150 -2.38 13.20 0.72
CA ILE A 150 -2.28 13.15 2.18
C ILE A 150 -2.47 11.71 2.68
N PHE A 151 -3.49 11.00 2.20
CA PHE A 151 -3.69 9.58 2.55
C PHE A 151 -2.53 8.69 2.10
N SER A 152 -1.99 8.93 0.91
CA SER A 152 -0.89 8.12 0.38
C SER A 152 0.35 8.15 1.29
N MET A 153 0.60 9.27 1.97
CA MET A 153 1.71 9.44 2.91
C MET A 153 1.54 8.62 4.20
N THR A 154 0.31 8.23 4.52
CA THR A 154 0.03 7.38 5.69
C THR A 154 0.17 5.90 5.38
N ILE A 155 0.14 5.53 4.09
CA ILE A 155 0.32 4.15 3.66
C ILE A 155 1.82 3.81 3.75
N PRO A 156 2.20 2.76 4.49
CA PRO A 156 3.60 2.45 4.75
C PRO A 156 4.38 2.14 3.48
N ARG A 157 5.43 2.94 3.23
CA ARG A 157 6.40 2.74 2.16
C ARG A 157 7.76 2.35 2.73
N MET A 158 8.48 1.50 2.01
CA MET A 158 9.80 1.03 2.42
C MET A 158 10.95 1.92 1.95
N LYS A 159 10.74 2.63 0.85
CA LYS A 159 11.76 3.42 0.18
C LYS A 159 11.17 4.80 -0.08
N HIS A 160 12.02 5.80 0.02
CA HIS A 160 11.69 7.15 -0.36
C HIS A 160 12.90 7.83 -0.95
N VAL A 161 12.63 8.92 -1.67
CA VAL A 161 13.67 9.85 -2.07
C VAL A 161 13.92 10.79 -0.89
N ASP A 162 15.15 10.81 -0.41
CA ASP A 162 15.64 11.69 0.64
C ASP A 162 16.92 12.37 0.18
N PHE A 163 16.96 13.69 0.33
CA PHE A 163 18.11 14.51 -0.03
C PHE A 163 18.67 15.17 1.23
N ASP A 164 19.75 14.59 1.75
CA ASP A 164 20.51 15.20 2.82
C ASP A 164 21.46 16.27 2.25
N PHE A 165 20.92 17.46 1.99
CA PHE A 165 21.72 18.63 1.57
C PHE A 165 22.51 19.26 2.71
N THR A 166 22.24 18.88 3.97
CA THR A 166 22.83 19.52 5.16
C THR A 166 24.30 19.16 5.36
N ARG A 167 24.75 18.03 4.79
CA ARG A 167 26.06 17.45 5.06
C ARG A 167 27.16 17.77 4.04
N SER A 168 26.92 18.72 3.13
CA SER A 168 27.92 19.06 2.12
C SER A 168 29.10 19.84 2.73
N PRO A 169 30.36 19.63 2.28
CA PRO A 169 31.53 20.35 2.81
C PRO A 169 31.72 21.75 2.20
N TYR A 170 30.65 22.39 1.72
CA TYR A 170 30.76 23.67 1.01
C TYR A 170 30.89 24.86 1.97
N SER A 171 31.38 26.00 1.48
CA SER A 171 31.32 27.25 2.23
C SER A 171 29.86 27.71 2.38
N LYS A 172 29.53 28.51 3.41
CA LYS A 172 28.15 28.99 3.69
C LYS A 172 27.45 29.59 2.45
N TRP A 173 28.17 30.39 1.66
CA TRP A 173 27.63 31.00 0.44
C TRP A 173 27.35 30.00 -0.68
N GLN A 174 28.26 29.03 -0.88
CA GLN A 174 28.05 27.95 -1.83
C GLN A 174 26.87 27.05 -1.42
N HIS A 175 26.65 26.84 -0.13
CA HIS A 175 25.47 26.12 0.36
C HIS A 175 24.16 26.84 0.03
N ILE A 176 24.09 28.16 0.18
CA ILE A 176 22.90 28.95 -0.16
C ILE A 176 22.62 28.86 -1.66
N LEU A 177 23.64 29.07 -2.50
CA LEU A 177 23.49 29.01 -3.95
C LEU A 177 23.12 27.60 -4.43
N ALA A 178 23.79 26.57 -3.91
CA ALA A 178 23.47 25.18 -4.22
C ALA A 178 22.06 24.80 -3.75
N SER A 179 21.65 25.25 -2.56
CA SER A 179 20.28 25.03 -2.06
C SER A 179 19.24 25.69 -2.96
N LEU A 180 19.44 26.95 -3.38
CA LEU A 180 18.52 27.64 -4.28
C LEU A 180 18.39 26.95 -5.65
N LEU A 181 19.49 26.45 -6.21
CA LEU A 181 19.47 25.76 -7.50
C LEU A 181 18.95 24.32 -7.41
N MET A 182 19.24 23.61 -6.31
CA MET A 182 18.84 22.21 -6.13
C MET A 182 17.43 22.07 -5.55
N GLN A 183 16.87 23.08 -4.88
CA GLN A 183 15.54 23.01 -4.27
C GLN A 183 14.42 22.73 -5.30
N PRO A 184 14.34 23.43 -6.46
CA PRO A 184 13.33 23.12 -7.48
C PRO A 184 13.46 21.69 -8.00
N TRP A 185 14.68 21.21 -8.18
CA TRP A 185 14.95 19.84 -8.62
C TRP A 185 14.56 18.80 -7.56
N ALA A 186 14.88 19.05 -6.29
CA ALA A 186 14.49 18.20 -5.18
C ALA A 186 12.96 18.12 -5.04
N VAL A 187 12.26 19.26 -5.18
CA VAL A 187 10.79 19.32 -5.21
C VAL A 187 10.25 18.52 -6.40
N ALA A 188 10.82 18.67 -7.59
CA ALA A 188 10.40 17.89 -8.77
C ALA A 188 10.58 16.39 -8.56
N LEU A 189 11.72 15.95 -7.99
CA LEU A 189 11.97 14.54 -7.69
C LEU A 189 11.04 14.00 -6.59
N LEU A 190 10.71 14.81 -5.57
CA LEU A 190 9.75 14.46 -4.54
C LEU A 190 8.32 14.32 -5.12
N LEU A 191 7.94 15.21 -6.05
CA LEU A 191 6.66 15.09 -6.77
C LEU A 191 6.61 13.81 -7.61
N VAL A 192 7.69 13.49 -8.34
CA VAL A 192 7.77 12.25 -9.12
C VAL A 192 7.71 11.02 -8.21
N ASP A 193 8.43 11.00 -7.08
CA ASP A 193 8.37 9.91 -6.10
C ASP A 193 6.95 9.74 -5.54
N THR A 194 6.28 10.85 -5.22
CA THR A 194 4.89 10.85 -4.75
C THR A 194 3.93 10.32 -5.80
N MET A 195 4.07 10.73 -7.07
CA MET A 195 3.26 10.23 -8.18
C MET A 195 3.47 8.74 -8.43
N ILE A 196 4.73 8.26 -8.39
CA ILE A 196 5.05 6.83 -8.48
C ILE A 196 4.42 6.06 -7.32
N TRP A 197 4.44 6.62 -6.12
CA TRP A 197 3.85 5.99 -4.95
C TRP A 197 2.33 5.89 -5.04
N ILE A 198 1.65 6.97 -5.45
CA ILE A 198 0.21 6.99 -5.70
C ILE A 198 -0.17 5.96 -6.78
N ALA A 199 0.56 5.94 -7.90
CA ALA A 199 0.35 4.94 -8.94
C ALA A 199 0.54 3.52 -8.40
N THR A 200 1.54 3.29 -7.55
CA THR A 200 1.78 1.99 -6.91
C THR A 200 0.60 1.57 -6.02
N ILE A 201 0.00 2.51 -5.28
CA ILE A 201 -1.18 2.25 -4.44
C ILE A 201 -2.38 1.92 -5.32
N ILE A 202 -2.69 2.72 -6.33
CA ILE A 202 -3.85 2.54 -7.22
C ILE A 202 -3.78 1.20 -7.96
N ILE A 203 -2.60 0.83 -8.48
CA ILE A 203 -2.38 -0.43 -9.20
C ILE A 203 -2.44 -1.62 -8.24
N GLY A 204 -1.82 -1.46 -7.07
CA GLY A 204 -1.67 -2.49 -6.06
C GLY A 204 -2.78 -2.53 -5.01
N ALA A 205 -3.89 -1.81 -5.19
CA ALA A 205 -4.88 -1.63 -4.14
C ALA A 205 -5.47 -2.97 -3.67
N ALA A 206 -5.87 -3.84 -4.60
CA ALA A 206 -6.35 -5.19 -4.34
C ALA A 206 -5.41 -6.05 -3.47
N PRO A 207 -4.16 -6.32 -3.87
CA PRO A 207 -3.25 -7.11 -3.03
C PRO A 207 -2.90 -6.41 -1.70
N MET A 208 -2.84 -5.07 -1.65
CA MET A 208 -2.66 -4.34 -0.39
C MET A 208 -3.83 -4.55 0.58
N MET A 209 -5.07 -4.47 0.07
CA MET A 209 -6.29 -4.64 0.84
C MET A 209 -6.42 -6.06 1.39
N VAL A 210 -6.23 -7.07 0.54
CA VAL A 210 -6.29 -8.49 0.92
C VAL A 210 -5.28 -8.80 2.01
N SER A 211 -4.05 -8.31 1.88
CA SER A 211 -2.99 -8.58 2.86
C SER A 211 -3.19 -7.84 4.18
N GLY A 212 -3.71 -6.61 4.14
CA GLY A 212 -4.09 -5.85 5.34
C GLY A 212 -5.25 -6.50 6.09
N LEU A 213 -6.34 -6.85 5.40
CA LEU A 213 -7.47 -7.54 6.01
C LEU A 213 -7.06 -8.90 6.58
N TYR A 214 -6.19 -9.63 5.89
CA TYR A 214 -5.63 -10.87 6.40
C TYR A 214 -4.82 -10.64 7.69
N GLU A 215 -3.96 -9.62 7.73
CA GLU A 215 -3.25 -9.23 8.95
C GLU A 215 -4.19 -8.91 10.11
N GLY A 216 -5.23 -8.11 9.87
CA GLY A 216 -6.23 -7.77 10.89
C GLY A 216 -6.99 -9.00 11.41
N LEU A 217 -7.29 -9.96 10.55
CA LEU A 217 -7.89 -11.24 10.97
C LEU A 217 -6.93 -12.03 11.87
N LEU A 218 -5.63 -12.02 11.58
CA LEU A 218 -4.62 -12.66 12.42
C LEU A 218 -4.53 -11.99 13.79
N ASP A 219 -4.55 -10.65 13.85
CA ASP A 219 -4.53 -9.91 15.13
C ASP A 219 -5.70 -10.29 16.03
N ILE A 220 -6.91 -10.37 15.48
CA ILE A 220 -8.11 -10.80 16.22
C ILE A 220 -7.92 -12.23 16.77
N ARG A 221 -7.36 -13.14 15.98
CA ARG A 221 -7.14 -14.53 16.41
C ARG A 221 -6.07 -14.65 17.46
N VAL A 222 -4.97 -13.92 17.32
CA VAL A 222 -3.88 -13.91 18.30
C VAL A 222 -4.43 -13.41 19.63
N LEU A 223 -5.10 -12.24 19.64
CA LEU A 223 -5.69 -11.70 20.87
C LEU A 223 -6.81 -12.59 21.42
N GLY A 224 -7.63 -13.20 20.56
CA GLY A 224 -8.67 -14.14 21.00
C GLY A 224 -8.12 -15.44 21.60
N TRP A 225 -6.95 -15.89 21.14
CA TRP A 225 -6.21 -17.00 21.75
C TRP A 225 -5.66 -16.60 23.11
N LEU A 226 -5.08 -15.39 23.18
CA LEU A 226 -4.61 -14.77 24.41
C LEU A 226 -5.73 -14.40 25.38
N GLY A 227 -7.02 -14.52 25.03
CA GLY A 227 -8.11 -14.26 25.97
C GLY A 227 -8.57 -15.49 26.76
N ARG A 228 -8.15 -16.71 26.39
CA ARG A 228 -8.64 -17.95 27.02
C ARG A 228 -8.05 -18.11 28.44
N ASP A 229 -8.92 -18.34 29.42
CA ASP A 229 -8.59 -18.54 30.84
C ASP A 229 -7.97 -19.92 31.10
N GLY A 230 -7.04 -20.00 32.06
CA GLY A 230 -6.41 -21.26 32.49
C GLY A 230 -4.88 -21.30 32.39
N ARG A 231 -4.20 -20.16 32.27
CA ARG A 231 -2.77 -20.16 31.90
C ARG A 231 -1.77 -20.42 33.03
N GLY A 232 -0.96 -21.46 32.84
CA GLY A 232 0.21 -21.77 33.67
C GLY A 232 1.40 -20.83 33.41
N ARG A 233 2.48 -20.98 34.20
CA ARG A 233 3.68 -20.12 34.10
C ARG A 233 4.36 -20.18 32.72
N GLU A 234 4.46 -21.36 32.11
CA GLU A 234 5.03 -21.53 30.76
C GLU A 234 4.24 -20.78 29.69
N GLU A 235 2.94 -20.57 29.90
CA GLU A 235 2.09 -19.91 28.92
C GLU A 235 2.22 -18.38 28.92
N LYS A 236 2.83 -17.80 29.96
CA LYS A 236 3.16 -16.36 29.99
C LYS A 236 4.24 -16.00 28.97
N GLU A 237 5.24 -16.87 28.79
CA GLU A 237 6.32 -16.63 27.83
C GLU A 237 5.80 -16.66 26.38
N TYR A 238 4.90 -17.61 26.08
CA TYR A 238 4.22 -17.65 24.78
C TYR A 238 3.30 -16.44 24.57
N SER A 239 2.62 -15.98 25.63
CA SER A 239 1.74 -14.82 25.55
C SER A 239 2.50 -13.55 25.16
N LEU A 240 3.69 -13.36 25.73
CA LEU A 240 4.59 -12.26 25.37
C LEU A 240 5.03 -12.34 23.89
N GLN A 241 5.41 -13.51 23.40
CA GLN A 241 5.79 -13.69 21.99
C GLN A 241 4.64 -13.31 21.04
N PHE A 242 3.41 -13.72 21.36
CA PHE A 242 2.24 -13.38 20.56
C PHE A 242 1.90 -11.88 20.60
N LEU A 243 1.98 -11.24 21.78
CA LEU A 243 1.83 -9.79 21.88
C LEU A 243 2.88 -9.05 21.04
N LEU A 244 4.13 -9.51 21.06
CA LEU A 244 5.19 -8.99 20.20
C LEU A 244 4.85 -9.16 18.71
N ILE A 245 4.36 -10.34 18.30
CA ILE A 245 3.96 -10.59 16.90
C ILE A 245 2.84 -9.64 16.45
N VAL A 246 1.91 -9.29 17.34
CA VAL A 246 0.84 -8.33 17.02
C VAL A 246 1.41 -6.95 16.67
N VAL A 247 2.34 -6.44 17.50
CA VAL A 247 2.92 -5.08 17.33
C VAL A 247 4.10 -5.01 16.35
N CYS A 248 4.82 -6.10 16.10
CA CYS A 248 6.03 -6.12 15.25
C CYS A 248 5.95 -7.07 14.06
N GLY A 249 4.86 -7.83 13.90
CA GLY A 249 4.73 -8.88 12.86
C GLY A 249 4.72 -8.36 11.43
N ASN A 250 4.80 -7.05 11.21
CA ASN A 250 5.00 -6.41 9.90
C ASN A 250 6.47 -5.98 9.66
N LEU A 251 7.41 -6.26 10.57
CA LEU A 251 8.81 -5.85 10.43
C LEU A 251 9.65 -6.96 9.77
N ARG A 252 10.73 -6.54 9.12
CA ARG A 252 11.81 -7.39 8.60
C ARG A 252 13.18 -6.78 8.84
N LEU A 253 14.22 -7.60 8.95
CA LEU A 253 15.61 -7.14 9.01
C LEU A 253 16.08 -6.73 7.61
N GLN A 254 16.78 -5.60 7.51
CA GLN A 254 17.29 -5.07 6.24
C GLN A 254 18.32 -6.00 5.58
N ASN A 255 19.10 -6.73 6.37
CA ASN A 255 20.21 -7.58 5.90
C ASN A 255 19.83 -9.06 5.75
N SER A 256 18.58 -9.44 6.01
CA SER A 256 18.12 -10.78 5.67
C SER A 256 17.86 -10.84 4.17
N HIS A 257 18.90 -11.03 3.36
CA HIS A 257 18.72 -11.54 2.00
C HIS A 257 17.79 -12.76 2.06
N PRO A 258 16.83 -12.96 1.13
CA PRO A 258 16.06 -14.20 1.10
C PRO A 258 17.06 -15.34 1.10
N ALA A 259 16.94 -16.26 2.05
CA ALA A 259 17.86 -17.37 2.16
C ALA A 259 17.88 -18.10 0.81
N VAL A 260 19.00 -17.97 0.09
CA VAL A 260 19.38 -19.00 -0.86
C VAL A 260 19.43 -20.24 -0.01
N VAL A 261 18.45 -21.12 -0.18
CA VAL A 261 18.50 -22.47 0.36
C VAL A 261 19.69 -23.07 -0.34
N VAL A 262 20.85 -22.98 0.31
CA VAL A 262 22.00 -23.79 -0.06
C VAL A 262 21.51 -25.20 0.13
N ASP A 263 21.31 -25.88 -0.99
CA ASP A 263 20.92 -27.27 -1.04
C ASP A 263 21.91 -28.04 -0.16
N THR A 264 21.52 -28.36 1.08
CA THR A 264 22.26 -29.32 1.90
C THR A 264 21.93 -30.70 1.38
N SER A 265 22.18 -30.94 0.08
CA SER A 265 22.52 -32.26 -0.41
C SER A 265 23.94 -32.56 0.04
N VAL A 266 24.16 -32.65 1.35
CA VAL A 266 25.25 -33.46 1.87
C VAL A 266 24.81 -34.88 1.55
N PRO A 267 25.53 -35.62 0.69
CA PRO A 267 25.20 -37.01 0.46
C PRO A 267 25.31 -37.70 1.83
N SER A 268 24.20 -38.28 2.29
CA SER A 268 24.21 -39.20 3.41
C SER A 268 25.27 -40.25 3.12
N ARG A 269 26.44 -40.13 3.78
CA ARG A 269 27.36 -41.24 3.92
C ARG A 269 26.55 -42.36 4.55
N THR A 270 26.27 -43.36 3.74
CA THR A 270 25.84 -44.69 4.15
C THR A 270 26.73 -45.14 5.31
N LEU A 271 26.16 -45.17 6.51
CA LEU A 271 26.69 -45.95 7.61
C LEU A 271 26.67 -47.43 7.16
N PRO A 272 27.81 -48.15 7.23
CA PRO A 272 27.81 -49.57 6.98
C PRO A 272 26.99 -50.26 8.06
N ARG A 273 26.11 -51.14 7.61
CA ARG A 273 25.33 -52.06 8.43
C ARG A 273 26.30 -53.10 8.99
N ASP A 274 26.49 -53.11 10.31
CA ASP A 274 27.24 -54.15 11.02
C ASP A 274 26.60 -55.52 10.77
N THR A 275 27.36 -56.40 10.13
CA THR A 275 27.21 -57.85 10.21
C THR A 275 28.53 -58.42 10.70
N ASN A 276 28.46 -59.13 11.82
CA ASN A 276 29.53 -59.92 12.43
C ASN A 276 30.36 -60.69 11.40
N HIS A 277 31.69 -60.56 11.45
CA HIS A 277 32.62 -61.69 11.30
C HIS A 277 34.05 -61.34 11.78
N HIS A 278 34.51 -62.14 12.75
CA HIS A 278 35.85 -62.64 13.05
C HIS A 278 37.12 -62.12 12.32
N LEU A 279 38.11 -61.77 13.17
CA LEU A 279 39.53 -62.20 13.18
C LEU A 279 40.58 -61.63 12.21
N VAL A 280 41.73 -61.30 12.85
CA VAL A 280 43.14 -61.33 12.39
C VAL A 280 43.84 -60.00 12.03
N VAL A 281 44.66 -59.55 12.99
CA VAL A 281 46.09 -59.15 12.91
C VAL A 281 46.57 -58.35 11.68
N LYS A 282 47.10 -57.14 11.89
CA LYS A 282 48.57 -56.85 11.88
C LYS A 282 48.90 -55.39 12.22
N ALA A 283 49.94 -55.24 13.02
CA ALA A 283 50.66 -54.00 13.32
C ALA A 283 51.39 -53.42 12.10
N THR A 284 51.58 -52.10 12.03
CA THR A 284 52.89 -51.41 12.22
C THR A 284 52.90 -49.97 11.69
N ARG A 285 53.65 -49.14 12.44
CA ARG A 285 54.58 -48.07 12.04
C ARG A 285 54.10 -46.61 11.89
N ASP A 286 54.76 -45.82 12.73
CA ASP A 286 55.09 -44.40 12.67
C ASP A 286 55.61 -43.93 11.31
N VAL A 287 55.27 -42.70 10.91
CA VAL A 287 56.20 -41.72 10.30
C VAL A 287 55.74 -40.29 10.64
N SER A 288 56.74 -39.50 11.04
CA SER A 288 56.76 -38.10 11.44
C SER A 288 56.31 -37.07 10.38
N ALA A 289 55.94 -35.89 10.91
CA ALA A 289 56.23 -34.52 10.44
C ALA A 289 55.98 -34.14 8.97
N GLU A 290 55.08 -33.16 8.73
CA GLU A 290 55.52 -31.84 8.24
C GLU A 290 54.39 -30.80 8.19
N THR A 291 54.85 -29.58 8.47
CA THR A 291 54.21 -28.26 8.53
C THR A 291 53.63 -27.81 7.19
N ALA A 292 52.37 -27.38 7.16
CA ALA A 292 51.88 -26.42 6.16
C ALA A 292 50.65 -25.66 6.70
N GLY A 293 50.79 -24.34 6.81
CA GLY A 293 49.79 -23.43 7.35
C GLY A 293 48.47 -23.48 6.59
N SER A 294 47.44 -24.02 7.26
CA SER A 294 46.06 -23.82 6.87
C SER A 294 45.62 -22.47 7.43
N SER A 295 45.62 -21.45 6.56
CA SER A 295 44.85 -20.23 6.77
C SER A 295 43.38 -20.63 6.82
N GLN A 296 42.90 -20.96 8.02
CA GLN A 296 41.48 -21.01 8.33
C GLN A 296 40.94 -19.60 8.14
N HIS A 297 40.47 -19.32 6.94
CA HIS A 297 39.40 -18.35 6.76
C HIS A 297 38.20 -18.87 7.56
N HIS A 298 38.20 -18.54 8.86
CA HIS A 298 37.03 -18.47 9.71
C HIS A 298 36.11 -17.44 9.04
N THR A 299 35.39 -17.91 8.03
CA THR A 299 34.17 -17.26 7.58
C THR A 299 33.19 -17.53 8.69
N ASP A 300 33.28 -16.72 9.75
CA ASP A 300 32.24 -16.55 10.75
C ASP A 300 31.00 -16.11 10.00
N ARG A 301 30.27 -17.12 9.53
CA ARG A 301 28.89 -17.00 9.09
C ARG A 301 28.11 -16.64 10.34
N LEU A 302 28.12 -15.35 10.66
CA LEU A 302 27.21 -14.73 11.61
C LEU A 302 25.84 -15.38 11.39
N PRO A 303 25.31 -16.11 12.40
CA PRO A 303 24.04 -16.77 12.26
C PRO A 303 23.03 -15.71 11.87
N LYS A 304 22.33 -15.97 10.78
CA LYS A 304 21.31 -15.09 10.23
C LYS A 304 20.14 -15.11 11.21
N LEU A 305 20.25 -14.33 12.30
CA LEU A 305 19.22 -14.27 13.31
C LEU A 305 17.96 -13.71 12.65
N GLU A 306 16.86 -14.45 12.78
CA GLU A 306 15.56 -13.97 12.37
C GLU A 306 15.16 -12.79 13.26
N PRO A 307 14.57 -11.71 12.72
CA PRO A 307 14.20 -10.51 13.49
C PRO A 307 13.38 -10.87 14.72
N PHE A 308 12.46 -11.82 14.56
CA PHE A 308 11.62 -12.34 15.61
C PHE A 308 12.43 -12.94 16.78
N ARG A 309 13.48 -13.73 16.49
CA ARG A 309 14.31 -14.33 17.54
C ARG A 309 15.11 -13.27 18.29
N GLU A 310 15.65 -12.30 17.57
CA GLU A 310 16.38 -11.18 18.20
C GLU A 310 15.49 -10.39 19.15
N LEU A 311 14.33 -9.92 18.70
CA LEU A 311 13.40 -9.18 19.59
C LEU A 311 12.90 -10.06 20.75
N THR A 312 12.65 -11.34 20.50
CA THR A 312 12.18 -12.27 21.53
C THR A 312 13.24 -12.48 22.61
N GLU A 313 14.51 -12.69 22.24
CA GLU A 313 15.60 -12.87 23.23
C GLU A 313 15.88 -11.59 24.01
N GLU A 314 15.91 -10.42 23.35
CA GLU A 314 16.10 -9.14 24.05
C GLU A 314 14.97 -8.87 25.06
N LEU A 315 13.73 -9.17 24.67
CA LEU A 315 12.61 -9.11 25.61
C LEU A 315 12.75 -10.19 26.69
N ARG A 316 13.23 -11.40 26.38
CA ARG A 316 13.43 -12.48 27.35
C ARG A 316 14.47 -12.16 28.42
N HIS A 317 15.39 -11.23 28.15
CA HIS A 317 16.38 -10.77 29.13
C HIS A 317 15.93 -9.56 29.96
N ALA A 318 14.98 -8.77 29.48
CA ALA A 318 14.47 -7.62 30.25
C ALA A 318 13.67 -8.07 31.48
N GLU A 319 13.55 -7.24 32.51
CA GLU A 319 12.64 -7.51 33.63
C GLU A 319 11.17 -7.51 33.15
N GLN A 320 10.31 -8.37 33.72
CA GLN A 320 8.96 -8.62 33.18
C GLN A 320 8.12 -7.34 33.05
N ASP A 321 8.14 -6.46 34.05
CA ASP A 321 7.40 -5.20 34.03
C ASP A 321 7.88 -4.27 32.92
N ARG A 322 9.21 -4.19 32.75
CA ARG A 322 9.84 -3.40 31.69
C ARG A 322 9.49 -3.93 30.29
N ARG A 323 9.22 -5.24 30.12
CA ARG A 323 8.80 -5.81 28.82
C ARG A 323 7.40 -5.35 28.44
N LEU A 324 6.47 -5.41 29.38
CA LEU A 324 5.07 -5.05 29.15
C LEU A 324 4.92 -3.55 28.90
N GLU A 325 5.69 -2.73 29.62
CA GLU A 325 5.80 -1.30 29.38
C GLU A 325 6.35 -1.03 27.98
N LYS A 326 7.47 -1.67 27.57
CA LYS A 326 8.01 -1.54 26.21
C LYS A 326 7.01 -1.95 25.11
N LEU A 327 6.25 -3.02 25.30
CA LEU A 327 5.21 -3.45 24.34
C LEU A 327 4.08 -2.41 24.24
N ARG A 328 3.66 -1.87 25.39
CA ARG A 328 2.67 -0.80 25.46
C ARG A 328 3.16 0.47 24.78
N ASP A 329 4.40 0.88 25.05
CA ASP A 329 5.03 2.04 24.44
C ASP A 329 5.16 1.88 22.93
N MET A 330 5.53 0.69 22.45
CA MET A 330 5.56 0.41 21.00
C MET A 330 4.19 0.56 20.35
N MET A 331 3.11 0.12 21.01
CA MET A 331 1.76 0.33 20.50
C MET A 331 1.33 1.81 20.62
N ASP A 332 1.56 2.45 21.75
CA ASP A 332 1.14 3.84 22.01
C ASP A 332 1.96 4.85 21.17
N SER A 333 3.15 4.48 20.70
CA SER A 333 3.95 5.27 19.74
C SER A 333 3.33 5.35 18.33
N GLN A 334 2.34 4.52 18.03
CA GLN A 334 1.65 4.56 16.75
C GLN A 334 0.68 5.73 16.71
N MET A 335 0.68 6.44 15.57
CA MET A 335 -0.32 7.47 15.32
C MET A 335 -1.74 6.90 15.52
N GLY A 336 -2.62 7.73 16.09
CA GLY A 336 -4.03 7.36 16.26
C GLY A 336 -4.72 7.23 14.91
N PHE A 337 -5.74 6.36 14.82
CA PHE A 337 -6.56 6.25 13.62
C PHE A 337 -7.14 7.62 13.19
N GLY A 338 -7.53 8.45 14.16
CA GLY A 338 -8.07 9.79 13.90
C GLY A 338 -7.10 10.70 13.15
N SER A 339 -5.79 10.63 13.42
CA SER A 339 -4.79 11.45 12.71
C SER A 339 -4.38 10.82 11.38
N ILE A 340 -4.35 9.50 11.29
CA ILE A 340 -3.99 8.77 10.05
C ILE A 340 -5.08 8.91 8.99
N ALA A 341 -6.33 8.59 9.35
CA ALA A 341 -7.43 8.52 8.40
C ALA A 341 -8.54 9.54 8.73
N GLY A 342 -8.91 9.68 10.01
CA GLY A 342 -10.09 10.48 10.39
C GLY A 342 -10.06 11.93 9.90
N ALA A 343 -9.00 12.68 10.19
CA ALA A 343 -8.88 14.08 9.79
C ALA A 343 -8.79 14.25 8.26
N PRO A 344 -7.93 13.51 7.52
CA PRO A 344 -7.93 13.54 6.06
C PRO A 344 -9.28 13.19 5.42
N VAL A 345 -10.07 12.28 6.02
CA VAL A 345 -11.41 11.93 5.52
C VAL A 345 -12.35 13.12 5.54
N LEU A 346 -12.28 14.00 6.54
CA LEU A 346 -13.14 15.19 6.59
C LEU A 346 -12.90 16.12 5.40
N PHE A 347 -11.64 16.31 4.98
CA PHE A 347 -11.32 17.08 3.78
C PHE A 347 -11.87 16.41 2.52
N TYR A 348 -11.74 15.08 2.44
CA TYR A 348 -12.29 14.30 1.32
C TYR A 348 -13.82 14.43 1.25
N LEU A 349 -14.54 14.27 2.37
CA LEU A 349 -15.99 14.41 2.43
C LEU A 349 -16.46 15.83 2.11
N GLY A 350 -15.71 16.85 2.58
CA GLY A 350 -16.00 18.25 2.25
C GLY A 350 -15.95 18.52 0.75
N ALA A 351 -15.01 17.91 0.03
CA ALA A 351 -14.96 17.97 -1.43
C ALA A 351 -16.20 17.37 -2.10
N PHE A 352 -16.69 16.21 -1.64
CA PHE A 352 -17.95 15.63 -2.15
C PHE A 352 -19.15 16.54 -1.92
N VAL A 353 -19.27 17.07 -0.70
CA VAL A 353 -20.36 17.99 -0.36
C VAL A 353 -20.32 19.21 -1.27
N TYR A 354 -19.13 19.78 -1.51
CA TYR A 354 -18.95 20.90 -2.43
C TYR A 354 -19.41 20.55 -3.85
N THR A 355 -18.97 19.41 -4.41
CA THR A 355 -19.37 18.98 -5.76
C THR A 355 -20.86 18.70 -5.87
N ILE A 356 -21.49 18.15 -4.82
CA ILE A 356 -22.94 17.94 -4.77
C ILE A 356 -23.69 19.28 -4.76
N LEU A 357 -23.22 20.27 -3.99
CA LEU A 357 -23.80 21.62 -3.99
C LEU A 357 -23.63 22.30 -5.36
N ASP A 358 -22.50 22.08 -6.03
CA ASP A 358 -22.26 22.58 -7.39
C ASP A 358 -23.29 22.01 -8.37
N LEU A 359 -23.54 20.69 -8.32
CA LEU A 359 -24.56 20.00 -9.12
C LEU A 359 -25.99 20.42 -8.77
N LEU A 360 -26.27 20.81 -7.52
CA LEU A 360 -27.57 21.35 -7.13
C LEU A 360 -27.79 22.76 -7.71
N ASN A 361 -26.72 23.55 -7.85
CA ASN A 361 -26.78 24.90 -8.41
C ASN A 361 -26.77 24.90 -9.95
N ASP A 362 -26.03 23.98 -10.57
CA ASP A 362 -26.01 23.75 -12.02
C ASP A 362 -26.22 22.24 -12.32
N PRO A 363 -27.48 21.78 -12.39
CA PRO A 363 -27.80 20.40 -12.70
C PRO A 363 -27.45 20.01 -14.15
N SER A 364 -27.00 20.94 -14.99
CA SER A 364 -26.55 20.62 -16.34
C SER A 364 -25.04 20.37 -16.44
N ASP A 365 -24.28 20.65 -15.37
CA ASP A 365 -22.81 20.60 -15.38
C ASP A 365 -22.28 19.16 -15.40
N GLN A 366 -21.99 18.67 -16.61
CA GLN A 366 -21.35 17.39 -16.82
C GLN A 366 -19.91 17.34 -16.30
N ASP A 367 -19.18 18.46 -16.28
CA ASP A 367 -17.79 18.47 -15.81
C ASP A 367 -17.75 18.22 -14.29
N ALA A 368 -18.69 18.81 -13.54
CA ALA A 368 -18.88 18.51 -12.11
C ALA A 368 -19.29 17.04 -11.87
N ALA A 369 -20.20 16.49 -12.68
CA ALA A 369 -20.63 15.08 -12.58
C ALA A 369 -19.49 14.09 -12.84
N ILE A 370 -18.64 14.37 -13.83
CA ILE A 370 -17.49 13.52 -14.12
C ILE A 370 -16.37 13.72 -13.10
N SER A 371 -16.16 14.96 -12.62
CA SER A 371 -15.26 15.22 -11.49
C SER A 371 -15.67 14.39 -10.28
N LEU A 372 -16.97 14.33 -9.98
CA LEU A 372 -17.54 13.47 -8.95
C LEU A 372 -17.23 11.99 -9.22
N ALA A 373 -17.44 11.48 -10.44
CA ALA A 373 -17.15 10.08 -10.79
C ALA A 373 -15.69 9.70 -10.55
N PHE A 374 -14.73 10.54 -10.97
CA PHE A 374 -13.31 10.34 -10.68
C PHE A 374 -13.02 10.46 -9.19
N GLY A 375 -13.63 11.41 -8.49
CA GLY A 375 -13.52 11.51 -7.04
C GLY A 375 -13.97 10.23 -6.33
N VAL A 376 -15.04 9.59 -6.79
CA VAL A 376 -15.49 8.30 -6.27
C VAL A 376 -14.45 7.20 -6.55
N GLU A 377 -13.90 7.11 -7.77
CA GLU A 377 -12.84 6.13 -8.08
C GLU A 377 -11.60 6.32 -7.18
N TRP A 378 -11.18 7.58 -6.96
CA TRP A 378 -10.03 7.92 -6.13
C TRP A 378 -10.22 7.59 -4.63
N MET A 379 -11.44 7.26 -4.18
CA MET A 379 -11.69 6.73 -2.83
C MET A 379 -10.88 5.47 -2.52
N ILE A 380 -10.36 4.78 -3.53
CA ILE A 380 -9.49 3.62 -3.35
C ILE A 380 -8.28 3.91 -2.45
N ILE A 381 -7.66 5.09 -2.57
CA ILE A 381 -6.49 5.45 -1.76
C ILE A 381 -6.88 5.64 -0.29
N PRO A 382 -7.90 6.46 0.05
CA PRO A 382 -8.44 6.52 1.40
C PRO A 382 -8.82 5.15 1.98
N HIS A 383 -9.42 4.23 1.21
CA HIS A 383 -9.75 2.90 1.71
C HIS A 383 -8.50 2.08 2.08
N VAL A 384 -7.46 2.10 1.24
CA VAL A 384 -6.19 1.44 1.57
C VAL A 384 -5.55 2.06 2.81
N ALA A 385 -5.62 3.38 2.96
CA ALA A 385 -5.13 4.09 4.14
C ALA A 385 -5.93 3.76 5.41
N ILE A 386 -7.26 3.64 5.32
CA ILE A 386 -8.12 3.18 6.42
C ILE A 386 -7.68 1.79 6.86
N VAL A 387 -7.55 0.84 5.94
CA VAL A 387 -7.11 -0.52 6.30
C VAL A 387 -5.70 -0.52 6.87
N ALA A 388 -4.77 0.26 6.32
CA ALA A 388 -3.42 0.38 6.87
C ALA A 388 -3.39 1.01 8.29
N GLY A 389 -4.25 1.98 8.56
CA GLY A 389 -4.36 2.67 9.85
C GLY A 389 -5.11 1.88 10.93
N CYS A 390 -5.89 0.88 10.52
CA CYS A 390 -6.61 -0.02 11.43
C CYS A 390 -5.73 -1.08 12.11
N LEU A 391 -4.56 -1.37 11.54
CA LEU A 391 -3.69 -2.46 11.96
C LEU A 391 -2.90 -2.11 13.23
N LEU A 392 -2.61 -3.13 14.04
CA LEU A 392 -1.85 -2.97 15.29
C LEU A 392 -0.34 -3.00 15.11
N ALA A 393 0.17 -3.42 13.96
CA ALA A 393 1.60 -3.52 13.76
C ALA A 393 2.23 -2.15 13.51
N SER A 394 3.35 -1.86 14.17
CA SER A 394 4.02 -0.56 14.11
C SER A 394 4.53 -0.29 12.70
N ASN A 395 4.12 0.86 12.15
CA ASN A 395 4.68 1.36 10.90
C ASN A 395 6.03 2.04 11.10
N ASN A 396 6.40 2.34 12.36
CA ASN A 396 7.65 2.98 12.75
C ASN A 396 8.61 1.92 13.33
N PRO A 397 9.59 1.42 12.56
CA PRO A 397 10.57 0.44 13.04
C PRO A 397 11.53 1.00 14.10
N SER A 398 11.61 2.32 14.27
CA SER A 398 12.51 2.95 15.25
C SER A 398 12.15 2.57 16.68
N THR A 399 10.87 2.31 16.98
CA THR A 399 10.44 1.89 18.31
C THR A 399 10.91 0.46 18.62
N ALA A 400 10.82 -0.44 17.64
CA ALA A 400 11.40 -1.78 17.72
C ALA A 400 12.93 -1.75 17.85
N ALA A 401 13.60 -0.85 17.10
CA ALA A 401 15.05 -0.68 17.22
C ALA A 401 15.47 -0.14 18.60
N ALA A 402 14.71 0.81 19.16
CA ALA A 402 14.94 1.34 20.50
C ALA A 402 14.77 0.27 21.59
N VAL A 403 13.82 -0.65 21.41
CA VAL A 403 13.62 -1.78 22.34
C VAL A 403 14.82 -2.72 22.37
N VAL A 404 15.41 -2.99 21.20
CA VAL A 404 16.59 -3.86 21.02
C VAL A 404 17.89 -3.17 21.45
N GLY A 405 17.95 -1.84 21.38
CA GLY A 405 19.09 -1.05 21.88
C GLY A 405 20.40 -1.25 21.12
N LYS A 406 20.39 -1.94 19.97
CA LYS A 406 21.59 -2.15 19.16
C LYS A 406 21.84 -0.94 18.27
N PRO A 407 23.09 -0.44 18.22
CA PRO A 407 23.44 0.61 17.30
C PRO A 407 23.19 0.11 15.88
N VAL A 408 22.62 0.97 15.04
CA VAL A 408 22.46 0.65 13.62
C VAL A 408 23.87 0.42 13.06
N PRO A 409 24.21 -0.79 12.58
CA PRO A 409 25.47 -0.96 11.86
C PRO A 409 25.38 -0.03 10.66
N GLY A 410 26.31 0.92 10.55
CA GLY A 410 26.31 1.90 9.47
C GLY A 410 26.31 1.19 8.14
N THR A 411 25.14 1.00 7.53
CA THR A 411 25.06 0.36 6.23
C THR A 411 25.69 1.34 5.24
N PRO A 412 26.79 0.97 4.56
CA PRO A 412 27.42 1.89 3.62
C PRO A 412 26.36 2.32 2.61
N LYS A 413 26.02 3.62 2.59
CA LYS A 413 25.11 4.17 1.60
C LYS A 413 25.71 3.85 0.24
N LYS A 414 25.03 2.99 -0.53
CA LYS A 414 25.52 2.62 -1.86
C LYS A 414 25.67 3.87 -2.70
N TRP A 415 26.72 3.94 -3.51
CA TRP A 415 27.07 5.15 -4.28
C TRP A 415 25.89 5.70 -5.11
N TYR A 416 25.02 4.83 -5.64
CA TYR A 416 23.84 5.25 -6.40
C TYR A 416 22.80 5.95 -5.52
N ALA A 417 22.65 5.56 -4.25
CA ALA A 417 21.71 6.22 -3.33
C ALA A 417 22.11 7.67 -3.06
N LYS A 418 23.42 7.98 -3.15
CA LYS A 418 23.93 9.36 -3.07
C LYS A 418 23.49 10.22 -4.26
N TRP A 419 23.42 9.65 -5.46
CA TRP A 419 23.04 10.36 -6.68
C TRP A 419 21.54 10.43 -6.91
N THR A 420 20.83 9.33 -6.65
CA THR A 420 19.40 9.25 -6.91
C THR A 420 18.56 9.77 -5.74
N GLY A 421 19.14 9.90 -4.54
CA GLY A 421 18.42 10.18 -3.30
C GLY A 421 17.62 8.99 -2.76
N TRP A 422 17.68 7.80 -3.40
CA TRP A 422 16.86 6.67 -2.97
C TRP A 422 17.42 6.02 -1.71
N GLY A 423 16.74 6.27 -0.58
CA GLY A 423 17.01 5.66 0.71
C GLY A 423 15.93 4.67 1.12
N ASN A 424 16.19 3.95 2.22
CA ASN A 424 15.10 3.32 2.97
C ASN A 424 14.31 4.41 3.68
N ALA A 425 13.02 4.16 3.96
CA ALA A 425 12.18 5.08 4.72
C ALA A 425 12.67 5.31 6.16
N TYR A 426 13.44 4.35 6.70
CA TYR A 426 13.95 4.39 8.06
C TYR A 426 15.43 4.00 8.06
N ASP A 427 16.22 4.64 8.92
CA ASP A 427 17.66 4.35 9.07
C ASP A 427 17.95 3.14 9.97
N GLY A 428 16.93 2.48 10.54
CA GLY A 428 17.10 1.35 11.45
C GLY A 428 17.33 -0.02 10.78
N PRO A 429 17.78 -1.03 11.56
CA PRO A 429 17.96 -2.40 11.06
C PRO A 429 16.63 -3.07 10.68
N TYR A 430 15.52 -2.59 11.25
CA TYR A 430 14.18 -3.04 10.94
C TYR A 430 13.55 -2.14 9.89
N GLN A 431 12.78 -2.76 9.00
CA GLN A 431 11.99 -2.07 7.99
C GLN A 431 10.58 -2.64 7.99
N PRO A 432 9.53 -1.83 7.80
CA PRO A 432 8.20 -2.35 7.59
C PRO A 432 8.17 -3.13 6.27
N VAL A 433 7.39 -4.20 6.21
CA VAL A 433 7.09 -4.88 4.95
C VAL A 433 6.03 -4.09 4.18
N TYR A 434 6.08 -4.19 2.85
CA TYR A 434 5.06 -3.62 1.98
C TYR A 434 3.67 -4.11 2.37
N MET A 435 2.68 -3.22 2.23
CA MET A 435 1.29 -3.49 2.61
C MET A 435 0.76 -4.80 2.00
N TRP A 436 1.05 -5.09 0.73
CA TRP A 436 0.63 -6.34 0.08
C TRP A 436 1.25 -7.63 0.63
N ASN A 437 2.28 -7.57 1.48
CA ASN A 437 2.96 -8.73 2.06
C ASN A 437 2.78 -8.86 3.58
N ARG A 438 2.03 -7.95 4.23
CA ARG A 438 1.98 -7.92 5.69
C ARG A 438 1.33 -9.13 6.32
N GLY A 439 0.15 -9.54 5.84
CA GLY A 439 -0.54 -10.70 6.40
C GLY A 439 0.28 -11.99 6.27
N GLN A 440 1.00 -12.15 5.16
CA GLN A 440 1.92 -13.28 4.95
C GLN A 440 3.13 -13.22 5.90
N ASN A 441 3.73 -12.03 6.08
CA ASN A 441 4.82 -11.84 7.03
C ASN A 441 4.35 -12.16 8.46
N LYS A 442 3.21 -11.63 8.90
CA LYS A 442 2.68 -11.91 10.25
C LYS A 442 2.38 -13.40 10.46
N MET A 443 1.78 -14.07 9.48
CA MET A 443 1.60 -15.53 9.54
C MET A 443 2.93 -16.28 9.62
N TRP A 444 3.98 -15.82 8.94
CA TRP A 444 5.31 -16.41 9.06
C TRP A 444 5.88 -16.23 10.47
N TRP A 445 5.73 -15.06 11.09
CA TRP A 445 6.11 -14.83 12.49
C TRP A 445 5.35 -15.78 13.44
N ILE A 446 4.04 -15.97 13.23
CA ILE A 446 3.23 -16.93 13.99
C ILE A 446 3.76 -18.35 13.83
N LYS A 447 4.03 -18.80 12.59
CA LYS A 447 4.58 -20.13 12.29
C LYS A 447 5.99 -20.35 12.85
N SER A 448 6.76 -19.27 13.08
CA SER A 448 8.09 -19.32 13.69
C SER A 448 8.07 -19.28 15.23
N SER A 449 6.93 -19.01 15.85
CA SER A 449 6.79 -19.07 17.33
C SER A 449 7.01 -20.49 17.86
N THR A 450 7.53 -20.59 19.08
CA THR A 450 7.75 -21.88 19.77
C THR A 450 6.42 -22.61 19.95
N ARG A 451 5.39 -21.88 20.39
CA ARG A 451 4.06 -22.44 20.66
C ARG A 451 3.39 -23.03 19.43
N TRP A 452 3.60 -22.45 18.25
CA TRP A 452 3.10 -23.03 17.00
C TRP A 452 3.67 -24.42 16.75
N ASN A 453 4.95 -24.66 17.04
CA ASN A 453 5.58 -25.95 16.78
C ASN A 453 5.09 -27.04 17.75
N GLU A 454 4.84 -26.67 19.00
CA GLU A 454 4.48 -27.58 20.09
C GLU A 454 2.99 -27.94 20.14
N SER A 455 2.09 -27.01 19.80
CA SER A 455 0.65 -27.20 20.00
C SER A 455 -0.12 -27.40 18.70
N LEU A 456 -0.82 -28.53 18.58
CA LEU A 456 -1.77 -28.78 17.49
C LEU A 456 -3.00 -27.86 17.58
N GLU A 457 -3.45 -27.56 18.80
CA GLU A 457 -4.58 -26.63 19.04
C GLU A 457 -4.25 -25.23 18.51
N CYS A 458 -3.01 -24.75 18.73
CA CYS A 458 -2.52 -23.49 18.18
C CYS A 458 -2.62 -23.49 16.64
N LYS A 459 -2.13 -24.54 15.98
CA LYS A 459 -2.22 -24.68 14.51
C LYS A 459 -3.66 -24.65 14.01
N GLN A 460 -4.58 -25.34 14.70
CA GLN A 460 -6.00 -25.37 14.35
C GLN A 460 -6.68 -24.02 14.54
N HIS A 461 -6.38 -23.30 15.62
CA HIS A 461 -6.96 -21.98 15.92
C HIS A 461 -6.59 -20.93 14.84
N PHE A 462 -5.35 -20.99 14.35
CA PHE A 462 -4.86 -20.10 13.29
C PHE A 462 -5.13 -20.62 11.87
N ALA A 463 -5.74 -21.79 11.70
CA ALA A 463 -6.16 -22.27 10.39
C ALA A 463 -7.33 -21.44 9.86
N VAL A 464 -7.14 -20.75 8.74
CA VAL A 464 -8.20 -19.96 8.10
C VAL A 464 -8.99 -20.86 7.17
N GLN A 465 -10.26 -21.07 7.49
CA GLN A 465 -11.18 -21.86 6.68
C GLN A 465 -11.55 -21.13 5.38
N CYS A 466 -11.95 -21.88 4.34
CA CYS A 466 -12.28 -21.31 3.03
C CYS A 466 -13.35 -20.21 3.11
N TRP A 467 -14.41 -20.43 3.89
CA TRP A 467 -15.48 -19.43 4.05
C TRP A 467 -14.98 -18.14 4.73
N GLN A 468 -13.97 -18.22 5.60
CA GLN A 468 -13.39 -17.05 6.26
C GLN A 468 -12.56 -16.21 5.29
N TRP A 469 -11.85 -16.86 4.35
CA TRP A 469 -11.21 -16.15 3.24
C TRP A 469 -12.22 -15.38 2.41
N ILE A 470 -13.39 -15.96 2.15
CA ILE A 470 -14.44 -15.32 1.36
C ILE A 470 -15.08 -14.17 2.16
N LEU A 471 -15.60 -14.45 3.37
CA LEU A 471 -16.40 -13.49 4.13
C LEU A 471 -15.60 -12.37 4.79
N PHE A 472 -14.40 -12.65 5.32
CA PHE A 472 -13.63 -11.65 6.08
C PHE A 472 -12.52 -10.98 5.28
N ILE A 473 -12.16 -11.50 4.11
CA ILE A 473 -11.04 -10.97 3.31
C ILE A 473 -11.51 -10.59 1.91
N LEU A 474 -12.05 -11.52 1.13
CA LEU A 474 -12.42 -11.27 -0.27
C LEU A 474 -13.61 -10.31 -0.39
N LEU A 475 -14.71 -10.56 0.33
CA LEU A 475 -15.92 -9.74 0.25
C LEU A 475 -15.68 -8.29 0.74
N PRO A 476 -15.00 -8.03 1.87
CA PRO A 476 -14.67 -6.66 2.26
C PRO A 476 -13.68 -6.01 1.28
N ALA A 477 -12.69 -6.75 0.76
CA ALA A 477 -11.78 -6.20 -0.26
C ALA A 477 -12.54 -5.81 -1.54
N PHE A 478 -13.44 -6.65 -2.04
CA PHE A 478 -14.29 -6.30 -3.19
C PHE A 478 -15.17 -5.09 -2.90
N SER A 479 -15.78 -5.04 -1.71
CA SER A 479 -16.64 -3.92 -1.33
C SER A 479 -15.88 -2.59 -1.31
N LEU A 480 -14.70 -2.56 -0.69
CA LEU A 480 -13.88 -1.35 -0.56
C LEU A 480 -13.26 -0.88 -1.89
N ILE A 481 -13.10 -1.78 -2.86
CA ILE A 481 -12.39 -1.50 -4.11
C ILE A 481 -13.33 -1.32 -5.28
N SER A 482 -14.27 -2.25 -5.45
CA SER A 482 -15.13 -2.33 -6.61
C SER A 482 -16.34 -1.42 -6.50
N LEU A 483 -16.91 -1.23 -5.31
CA LEU A 483 -18.09 -0.36 -5.17
C LEU A 483 -17.80 1.09 -5.61
N PRO A 484 -16.67 1.72 -5.22
CA PRO A 484 -16.38 3.06 -5.70
C PRO A 484 -16.16 3.12 -7.23
N ALA A 485 -15.39 2.18 -7.79
CA ALA A 485 -15.16 2.15 -9.24
C ALA A 485 -16.46 1.89 -10.04
N LEU A 486 -17.32 0.99 -9.57
CA LEU A 486 -18.63 0.72 -10.19
C LEU A 486 -19.57 1.92 -10.04
N ALA A 487 -19.58 2.60 -8.88
CA ALA A 487 -20.37 3.81 -8.70
C ALA A 487 -19.89 4.93 -9.64
N GLY A 488 -18.58 5.13 -9.78
CA GLY A 488 -18.01 6.04 -10.78
C GLY A 488 -18.38 5.65 -12.21
N ALA A 489 -18.37 4.35 -12.53
CA ALA A 489 -18.83 3.84 -13.82
C ALA A 489 -20.30 4.15 -14.09
N VAL A 490 -21.17 4.01 -13.07
CA VAL A 490 -22.60 4.33 -13.19
C VAL A 490 -22.82 5.83 -13.35
N VAL A 491 -22.14 6.68 -12.57
CA VAL A 491 -22.22 8.14 -12.76
C VAL A 491 -21.79 8.53 -14.17
N ALA A 492 -20.69 7.97 -14.66
CA ALA A 492 -20.21 8.22 -16.02
C ALA A 492 -21.14 7.66 -17.11
N TYR A 493 -21.81 6.53 -16.86
CA TYR A 493 -22.80 5.93 -17.76
C TYR A 493 -24.07 6.79 -17.84
N GLU A 494 -24.53 7.32 -16.71
CA GLU A 494 -25.69 8.20 -16.60
C GLU A 494 -25.40 9.63 -17.08
N THR A 495 -24.13 9.98 -17.32
CA THR A 495 -23.75 11.30 -17.83
C THR A 495 -23.97 11.34 -19.35
N PRO A 496 -24.81 12.25 -19.88
CA PRO A 496 -25.14 12.25 -21.30
C PRO A 496 -23.90 12.38 -22.20
N PRO A 497 -23.83 11.60 -23.29
CA PRO A 497 -24.86 10.66 -23.76
C PRO A 497 -24.93 9.41 -22.86
N VAL A 498 -26.15 9.04 -22.45
CA VAL A 498 -26.35 7.90 -21.57
C VAL A 498 -25.96 6.63 -22.29
N GLY A 499 -25.05 5.86 -21.68
CA GLY A 499 -24.53 4.63 -22.26
C GLY A 499 -23.08 4.32 -21.92
N TRP A 500 -22.57 3.27 -22.56
CA TRP A 500 -21.18 2.86 -22.41
C TRP A 500 -20.28 3.73 -23.28
N GLY A 501 -19.66 4.76 -22.73
CA GLY A 501 -18.65 5.59 -23.41
C GLY A 501 -17.22 5.26 -22.99
N CYS A 502 -16.26 6.05 -23.48
CA CYS A 502 -14.85 5.93 -23.04
C CYS A 502 -14.74 6.02 -21.51
N ARG A 503 -15.43 7.00 -20.89
CA ARG A 503 -15.33 7.30 -19.45
C ARG A 503 -15.81 6.12 -18.60
N SER A 504 -17.04 5.64 -18.82
CA SER A 504 -17.61 4.51 -18.07
C SER A 504 -16.80 3.22 -18.27
N LEU A 505 -16.28 2.98 -19.49
CA LEU A 505 -15.45 1.80 -19.77
C LEU A 505 -14.11 1.85 -19.02
N THR A 506 -13.50 3.03 -18.85
CA THR A 506 -12.29 3.19 -18.04
C THR A 506 -12.51 2.70 -16.61
N PHE A 507 -13.58 3.14 -15.94
CA PHE A 507 -13.91 2.69 -14.59
C PHE A 507 -14.19 1.18 -14.52
N MET A 508 -14.89 0.62 -15.53
CA MET A 508 -15.15 -0.82 -15.60
C MET A 508 -13.88 -1.66 -15.80
N ILE A 509 -12.95 -1.20 -16.63
CA ILE A 509 -11.65 -1.85 -16.83
C ILE A 509 -10.86 -1.84 -15.52
N TYR A 510 -10.88 -0.73 -14.78
CA TYR A 510 -10.25 -0.65 -13.47
C TYR A 510 -10.89 -1.62 -12.47
N ALA A 511 -12.23 -1.57 -12.32
CA ALA A 511 -12.98 -2.41 -11.40
C ALA A 511 -12.75 -3.91 -11.66
N SER A 512 -12.87 -4.34 -12.91
CA SER A 512 -12.65 -5.74 -13.32
C SER A 512 -11.20 -6.18 -13.07
N SER A 513 -10.22 -5.33 -13.40
CA SER A 513 -8.80 -5.61 -13.14
C SER A 513 -8.53 -5.82 -11.66
N GLN A 514 -9.08 -4.96 -10.80
CA GLN A 514 -8.88 -5.05 -9.35
C GLN A 514 -9.61 -6.25 -8.72
N ILE A 515 -10.83 -6.60 -9.16
CA ILE A 515 -11.53 -7.82 -8.72
C ILE A 515 -10.70 -9.06 -9.02
N MET A 516 -10.16 -9.16 -10.25
CA MET A 516 -9.30 -10.26 -10.64
C MET A 516 -8.01 -10.28 -9.82
N LEU A 517 -7.35 -9.13 -9.63
CA LEU A 517 -6.14 -9.04 -8.80
C LEU A 517 -6.39 -9.46 -7.35
N ALA A 518 -7.52 -9.06 -6.75
CA ALA A 518 -7.90 -9.44 -5.39
C ALA A 518 -8.17 -10.94 -5.29
N SER A 519 -8.84 -11.52 -6.29
CA SER A 519 -9.09 -12.97 -6.36
C SER A 519 -7.76 -13.75 -6.43
N ILE A 520 -6.84 -13.33 -7.30
CA ILE A 520 -5.53 -13.98 -7.41
C ILE A 520 -4.72 -13.79 -6.10
N ALA A 521 -4.78 -12.61 -5.48
CA ALA A 521 -4.09 -12.34 -4.21
C ALA A 521 -4.61 -13.22 -3.06
N VAL A 522 -5.93 -13.44 -2.98
CA VAL A 522 -6.53 -14.36 -1.99
C VAL A 522 -6.12 -15.81 -2.27
N ILE A 523 -6.18 -16.25 -3.53
CA ILE A 523 -5.77 -17.62 -3.90
C ILE A 523 -4.30 -17.85 -3.52
N GLU A 524 -3.40 -16.94 -3.90
CA GLU A 524 -1.98 -17.07 -3.57
C GLU A 524 -1.73 -17.07 -2.07
N THR A 525 -2.38 -16.16 -1.34
CA THR A 525 -2.20 -16.06 0.12
C THR A 525 -2.75 -17.30 0.82
N SER A 526 -3.90 -17.81 0.38
CA SER A 526 -4.48 -19.07 0.88
C SER A 526 -3.61 -20.28 0.56
N MET A 527 -3.06 -20.36 -0.65
CA MET A 527 -2.12 -21.42 -1.03
C MET A 527 -0.84 -21.37 -0.19
N GLN A 528 -0.28 -20.18 0.05
CA GLN A 528 0.90 -20.02 0.91
C GLN A 528 0.60 -20.27 2.39
N HIS A 529 -0.63 -20.00 2.83
CA HIS A 529 -1.09 -20.33 4.17
C HIS A 529 -1.08 -21.84 4.39
N ASN A 530 -1.62 -22.60 3.43
CA ASN A 530 -1.76 -24.05 3.50
C ASN A 530 -0.48 -24.82 3.14
N ALA A 531 0.32 -24.29 2.22
CA ALA A 531 1.63 -24.84 1.92
C ALA A 531 2.52 -24.64 3.16
N GLY A 532 2.87 -25.74 3.85
CA GLY A 532 3.98 -25.72 4.80
C GLY A 532 5.27 -25.20 4.13
N ARG A 533 6.37 -25.08 4.88
CA ARG A 533 7.66 -24.47 4.43
C ARG A 533 8.25 -24.96 3.09
N LYS A 534 7.69 -25.98 2.42
CA LYS A 534 8.18 -26.44 1.12
C LYS A 534 7.94 -25.35 0.06
N PRO A 535 9.01 -24.79 -0.53
CA PRO A 535 8.88 -23.71 -1.49
C PRO A 535 8.09 -24.20 -2.72
N VAL A 536 6.96 -23.55 -2.98
CA VAL A 536 6.08 -23.82 -4.13
C VAL A 536 6.85 -23.74 -5.47
N SER A 537 8.00 -23.06 -5.49
CA SER A 537 8.89 -22.94 -6.65
C SER A 537 9.43 -24.27 -7.19
N ALA A 538 9.40 -25.36 -6.42
CA ALA A 538 9.90 -26.66 -6.87
C ALA A 538 8.88 -27.48 -7.67
N ARG A 539 7.56 -27.23 -7.55
CA ARG A 539 6.54 -28.17 -8.05
C ARG A 539 5.59 -27.65 -9.13
N ILE A 540 5.55 -26.35 -9.43
CA ILE A 540 4.64 -25.80 -10.46
C ILE A 540 5.39 -24.79 -11.34
N ARG A 541 6.04 -25.25 -12.41
CA ARG A 541 6.77 -24.37 -13.35
C ARG A 541 5.86 -23.59 -14.32
N PRO A 542 4.85 -24.18 -15.00
CA PRO A 542 4.08 -23.42 -15.99
C PRO A 542 3.01 -22.49 -15.38
N GLY A 543 2.25 -22.97 -14.39
CA GLY A 543 1.15 -22.18 -13.80
C GLY A 543 1.59 -20.88 -13.12
N TYR A 544 2.79 -20.87 -12.55
CA TYR A 544 3.36 -19.68 -11.91
C TYR A 544 3.64 -18.55 -12.92
N TRP A 545 4.18 -18.87 -14.10
CA TRP A 545 4.44 -17.88 -15.14
C TRP A 545 3.15 -17.32 -15.73
N VAL A 546 2.13 -18.16 -15.91
CA VAL A 546 0.80 -17.72 -16.35
C VAL A 546 0.18 -16.78 -15.33
N ALA A 547 0.20 -17.12 -14.04
CA ALA A 547 -0.31 -16.25 -12.99
C ALA A 547 0.45 -14.92 -12.90
N PHE A 548 1.78 -14.96 -13.04
CA PHE A 548 2.62 -13.75 -13.05
C PHE A 548 2.30 -12.86 -14.26
N ALA A 549 2.22 -13.43 -15.47
CA ALA A 549 1.89 -12.70 -16.69
C ALA A 549 0.48 -12.08 -16.60
N LEU A 550 -0.51 -12.85 -16.14
CA LEU A 550 -1.87 -12.37 -15.92
C LEU A 550 -1.91 -11.20 -14.94
N LYS A 551 -1.24 -11.32 -13.79
CA LYS A 551 -1.13 -10.20 -12.83
C LYS A 551 -0.49 -8.96 -13.43
N SER A 552 0.59 -9.11 -14.19
CA SER A 552 1.25 -7.98 -14.84
C SER A 552 0.34 -7.28 -15.84
N VAL A 553 -0.41 -8.04 -16.64
CA VAL A 553 -1.43 -7.48 -17.55
C VAL A 553 -2.51 -6.73 -16.77
N LEU A 554 -3.06 -7.33 -15.71
CA LEU A 554 -4.10 -6.69 -14.90
C LEU A 554 -3.60 -5.42 -14.19
N MET A 555 -2.37 -5.45 -13.67
CA MET A 555 -1.72 -4.26 -13.09
C MET A 555 -1.50 -3.16 -14.13
N PHE A 556 -1.13 -3.52 -15.35
CA PHE A 556 -0.99 -2.57 -16.45
C PHE A 556 -2.34 -1.99 -16.89
N CYS A 557 -3.37 -2.81 -17.06
CA CYS A 557 -4.73 -2.36 -17.33
C CYS A 557 -5.23 -1.41 -16.24
N SER A 558 -4.94 -1.72 -14.96
CA SER A 558 -5.26 -0.87 -13.83
C SER A 558 -4.52 0.47 -13.86
N LEU A 559 -3.24 0.49 -14.24
CA LEU A 559 -2.46 1.72 -14.40
C LEU A 559 -3.05 2.61 -15.50
N VAL A 560 -3.29 2.02 -16.67
CA VAL A 560 -3.82 2.75 -17.84
C VAL A 560 -5.23 3.27 -17.54
N ALA A 561 -6.08 2.46 -16.91
CA ALA A 561 -7.43 2.87 -16.59
C ALA A 561 -7.45 4.02 -15.56
N ALA A 562 -6.85 3.85 -14.39
CA ALA A 562 -6.96 4.85 -13.34
C ALA A 562 -6.06 6.07 -13.57
N ALA A 563 -4.75 5.87 -13.78
CA ALA A 563 -3.83 6.99 -13.97
C ALA A 563 -3.96 7.61 -15.36
N GLY A 564 -4.04 6.77 -16.41
CA GLY A 564 -4.27 7.23 -17.77
C GLY A 564 -5.64 7.88 -17.94
N GLY A 565 -6.70 7.29 -17.38
CA GLY A 565 -8.05 7.86 -17.38
C GLY A 565 -8.13 9.21 -16.66
N THR A 566 -7.55 9.31 -15.46
CA THR A 566 -7.54 10.60 -14.73
C THR A 566 -6.81 11.68 -15.53
N LEU A 567 -5.68 11.34 -16.13
CA LEU A 567 -4.91 12.29 -16.94
C LEU A 567 -5.65 12.68 -18.22
N MET A 568 -6.27 11.72 -18.90
CA MET A 568 -7.17 11.96 -20.04
C MET A 568 -8.33 12.88 -19.67
N GLN A 569 -8.88 12.74 -18.46
CA GLN A 569 -9.93 13.64 -17.98
C GLN A 569 -9.41 15.04 -17.71
N ILE A 570 -8.31 15.21 -16.96
CA ILE A 570 -7.75 16.52 -16.62
C ILE A 570 -7.33 17.29 -17.88
N VAL A 571 -6.72 16.60 -18.85
CA VAL A 571 -6.33 17.19 -20.13
C VAL A 571 -7.55 17.51 -20.99
N GLY A 572 -8.66 16.79 -20.84
CA GLY A 572 -9.87 16.93 -21.67
C GLY A 572 -9.90 15.99 -22.88
N VAL A 573 -9.07 14.95 -22.91
CA VAL A 573 -9.05 13.91 -23.97
C VAL A 573 -10.41 13.24 -24.12
N PHE A 574 -11.16 13.05 -23.03
CA PHE A 574 -12.51 12.49 -23.10
C PHE A 574 -13.56 13.45 -23.68
N ARG A 575 -13.23 14.72 -23.94
CA ARG A 575 -14.09 15.67 -24.66
C ARG A 575 -13.77 15.62 -26.15
N ASN A 576 -14.02 14.47 -26.77
CA ASN A 576 -13.81 14.27 -28.19
C ASN A 576 -15.03 13.55 -28.80
N CYS A 577 -15.21 13.67 -30.11
CA CYS A 577 -16.36 13.08 -30.80
C CYS A 577 -16.49 11.57 -30.55
N ILE A 578 -15.38 10.82 -30.52
CA ILE A 578 -15.40 9.35 -30.37
C ILE A 578 -15.88 8.92 -28.98
N CYS A 579 -15.52 9.66 -27.93
CA CYS A 579 -15.92 9.35 -26.56
C CYS A 579 -17.35 9.78 -26.22
N TYR A 580 -17.95 10.64 -27.03
CA TYR A 580 -19.39 10.92 -27.01
C TYR A 580 -20.21 9.94 -27.87
N VAL A 581 -19.60 8.96 -28.54
CA VAL A 581 -20.35 7.88 -29.19
C VAL A 581 -20.39 6.69 -28.25
N ASN A 582 -21.60 6.18 -28.00
CA ASN A 582 -21.80 4.95 -27.24
C ASN A 582 -21.08 3.77 -27.91
N ALA A 583 -20.45 2.91 -27.11
CA ALA A 583 -19.65 1.78 -27.56
C ALA A 583 -20.45 0.76 -28.37
N SER A 584 -21.77 0.67 -28.14
CA SER A 584 -22.68 -0.13 -28.98
C SER A 584 -22.72 0.32 -30.43
N SER A 585 -22.35 1.57 -30.72
CA SER A 585 -22.28 2.13 -32.07
C SER A 585 -20.86 2.14 -32.63
N TRP A 586 -19.83 1.69 -31.90
CA TRP A 586 -18.46 1.65 -32.42
C TRP A 586 -18.28 0.60 -33.53
N THR A 587 -19.11 -0.44 -33.56
CA THR A 587 -19.09 -1.48 -34.59
C THR A 587 -20.54 -1.84 -34.99
N PRO A 588 -20.88 -1.98 -36.30
CA PRO A 588 -20.08 -1.77 -37.51
C PRO A 588 -20.11 -0.33 -38.06
N ASP A 589 -21.13 0.49 -37.74
CA ASP A 589 -21.39 1.78 -38.41
C ASP A 589 -21.08 2.99 -37.51
N ILE A 590 -19.84 3.11 -37.04
CA ILE A 590 -19.42 4.24 -36.17
C ILE A 590 -19.75 5.60 -36.76
N HIS A 591 -19.72 5.73 -38.09
CA HIS A 591 -20.05 6.97 -38.80
C HIS A 591 -21.50 7.46 -38.58
N GLN A 592 -22.43 6.55 -38.27
CA GLN A 592 -23.82 6.85 -37.98
C GLN A 592 -24.08 7.07 -36.48
N GLY A 593 -23.07 6.91 -35.62
CA GLY A 593 -23.17 7.18 -34.20
C GLY A 593 -23.66 8.62 -33.96
N LYS A 594 -24.68 8.78 -33.13
CA LYS A 594 -25.29 10.09 -32.83
C LYS A 594 -24.58 10.73 -31.64
N ILE A 595 -24.22 12.00 -31.76
CA ILE A 595 -23.58 12.81 -30.73
C ILE A 595 -24.45 14.03 -30.46
N ASN A 596 -24.88 14.21 -29.20
CA ASN A 596 -25.62 15.41 -28.82
C ASN A 596 -24.63 16.57 -28.63
N VAL A 597 -24.70 17.58 -29.50
CA VAL A 597 -23.85 18.78 -29.41
C VAL A 597 -24.51 19.92 -28.61
N ALA A 598 -25.79 19.78 -28.25
CA ALA A 598 -26.47 20.75 -27.41
C ALA A 598 -25.96 20.72 -25.94
N SER A 599 -26.07 21.86 -25.28
CA SER A 599 -25.75 22.08 -23.87
C SER A 599 -27.02 22.46 -23.12
N ASP A 600 -27.09 22.17 -21.82
CA ASP A 600 -28.26 22.41 -20.97
C ASP A 600 -29.53 21.69 -21.48
N THR A 601 -29.37 20.42 -21.86
CA THR A 601 -30.48 19.59 -22.37
C THR A 601 -31.34 19.05 -21.24
N ARG A 602 -32.59 18.66 -21.57
CA ARG A 602 -33.49 18.03 -20.58
C ARG A 602 -32.90 16.74 -20.00
N GLU A 603 -32.16 16.00 -20.81
CA GLU A 603 -31.47 14.77 -20.39
C GLU A 603 -30.40 15.07 -19.35
N GLN A 604 -29.55 16.08 -19.58
CA GLN A 604 -28.53 16.52 -18.60
C GLN A 604 -29.17 16.93 -17.27
N ARG A 605 -30.20 17.78 -17.30
CA ARG A 605 -30.91 18.21 -16.08
C ARG A 605 -31.54 17.03 -15.33
N ASN A 606 -32.08 16.03 -16.04
CA ASN A 606 -32.69 14.85 -15.41
C ASN A 606 -31.64 13.90 -14.80
N SER A 607 -30.49 13.71 -15.46
CA SER A 607 -29.40 12.86 -14.98
C SER A 607 -28.75 13.37 -13.68
N SER A 608 -28.83 14.68 -13.40
CA SER A 608 -28.31 15.28 -12.17
C SER A 608 -28.81 14.63 -10.88
N SER A 609 -30.07 14.20 -10.86
CA SER A 609 -30.65 13.49 -9.72
C SER A 609 -29.88 12.20 -9.43
N ASN A 610 -29.50 11.44 -10.47
CA ASN A 610 -28.73 10.22 -10.33
C ASN A 610 -27.31 10.51 -9.84
N TRP A 611 -26.67 11.57 -10.35
CA TRP A 611 -25.34 11.99 -9.92
C TRP A 611 -25.31 12.38 -8.44
N ILE A 612 -26.28 13.19 -7.99
CA ILE A 612 -26.40 13.65 -6.60
C ILE A 612 -26.64 12.45 -5.67
N VAL A 613 -27.52 11.52 -6.04
CA VAL A 613 -27.78 10.30 -5.26
C VAL A 613 -26.50 9.47 -5.14
N MET A 614 -25.80 9.22 -6.25
CA MET A 614 -24.56 8.43 -6.23
C MET A 614 -23.44 9.12 -5.44
N GLY A 615 -23.27 10.43 -5.58
CA GLY A 615 -22.32 11.20 -4.78
C GLY A 615 -22.62 11.13 -3.29
N SER A 616 -23.90 11.22 -2.92
CA SER A 616 -24.37 11.11 -1.53
C SER A 616 -24.13 9.71 -0.96
N VAL A 617 -24.43 8.66 -1.73
CA VAL A 617 -24.19 7.26 -1.34
C VAL A 617 -22.69 7.01 -1.17
N ALA A 618 -21.85 7.48 -2.09
CA ALA A 618 -20.39 7.35 -1.97
C ALA A 618 -19.84 8.07 -0.73
N THR A 619 -20.33 9.28 -0.45
CA THR A 619 -19.99 10.06 0.75
C THR A 619 -20.36 9.30 2.03
N GLY A 620 -21.58 8.77 2.09
CA GLY A 620 -22.05 7.96 3.22
C GLY A 620 -21.24 6.67 3.39
N PHE A 621 -20.93 5.99 2.28
CA PHE A 621 -20.09 4.78 2.29
C PHE A 621 -18.70 5.05 2.84
N MET A 622 -18.03 6.12 2.39
CA MET A 622 -16.72 6.53 2.88
C MET A 622 -16.75 6.87 4.38
N GLY A 623 -17.78 7.59 4.82
CA GLY A 623 -18.01 7.89 6.24
C GLY A 623 -18.19 6.63 7.08
N LEU A 624 -18.99 5.67 6.59
CA LEU A 624 -19.21 4.38 7.24
C LEU A 624 -17.91 3.55 7.33
N CYS A 625 -17.12 3.47 6.26
CA CYS A 625 -15.84 2.77 6.24
C CYS A 625 -14.85 3.39 7.24
N CYS A 626 -14.79 4.73 7.31
CA CYS A 626 -13.98 5.44 8.30
C CYS A 626 -14.42 5.13 9.73
N TYR A 627 -15.73 5.14 9.99
CA TYR A 627 -16.29 4.79 11.30
C TYR A 627 -15.97 3.35 11.72
N ILE A 628 -16.20 2.37 10.83
CA ILE A 628 -15.88 0.96 11.08
C ILE A 628 -14.38 0.81 11.36
N GLY A 629 -13.52 1.48 10.57
CA GLY A 629 -12.08 1.44 10.78
C GLY A 629 -11.66 2.01 12.13
N TRP A 630 -12.22 3.15 12.52
CA TRP A 630 -12.00 3.75 13.84
C TRP A 630 -12.43 2.83 14.97
N TRP A 631 -13.65 2.29 14.88
CA TRP A 631 -14.20 1.38 15.88
C TRP A 631 -13.33 0.12 16.02
N TYR A 632 -12.96 -0.50 14.90
CA TYR A 632 -12.10 -1.67 14.88
C TYR A 632 -10.73 -1.38 15.51
N SER A 633 -10.07 -0.29 15.09
CA SER A 633 -8.76 0.11 15.60
C SER A 633 -8.80 0.36 17.12
N ARG A 634 -9.84 1.03 17.61
CA ARG A 634 -10.05 1.26 19.04
C ARG A 634 -10.26 -0.04 19.80
N HIS A 635 -11.14 -0.90 19.30
CA HIS A 635 -11.48 -2.18 19.92
C HIS A 635 -10.26 -3.09 20.06
N ILE A 636 -9.48 -3.23 18.98
CA ILE A 636 -8.32 -4.12 18.96
C ILE A 636 -7.18 -3.57 19.86
N ARG A 637 -6.97 -2.25 19.90
CA ARG A 637 -6.02 -1.60 20.83
C ARG A 637 -6.44 -1.78 22.29
N GLN A 638 -7.73 -1.69 22.58
CA GLN A 638 -8.24 -1.93 23.93
C GLN A 638 -8.00 -3.38 24.37
N ARG A 639 -8.33 -4.36 23.52
CA ARG A 639 -8.05 -5.77 23.81
C ARG A 639 -6.57 -6.04 24.02
N PHE A 640 -5.71 -5.44 23.19
CA PHE A 640 -4.26 -5.56 23.39
C PHE A 640 -3.83 -5.03 24.77
N ARG A 641 -4.34 -3.87 25.19
CA ARG A 641 -4.04 -3.31 26.53
C ARG A 641 -4.55 -4.20 27.66
N GLU A 642 -5.72 -4.80 27.50
CA GLU A 642 -6.28 -5.73 28.49
C GLU A 642 -5.38 -6.97 28.63
N GLU A 643 -4.90 -7.53 27.52
CA GLU A 643 -3.98 -8.67 27.56
C GLU A 643 -2.61 -8.31 28.15
N VAL A 644 -2.06 -7.14 27.81
CA VAL A 644 -0.81 -6.66 28.44
C VAL A 644 -0.98 -6.46 29.95
N ARG A 645 -2.13 -5.93 30.41
CA ARG A 645 -2.41 -5.77 31.85
C ARG A 645 -2.58 -7.11 32.55
N ARG A 646 -3.22 -8.08 31.90
CA ARG A 646 -3.42 -9.43 32.43
C ARG A 646 -2.10 -10.15 32.71
N GLU A 647 -1.09 -9.90 31.90
CA GLU A 647 0.25 -10.47 32.06
C GLU A 647 1.11 -9.74 33.12
N SER A 648 0.67 -8.58 33.63
CA SER A 648 1.42 -7.83 34.64
C SER A 648 1.32 -8.50 36.02
N PRO A 649 2.46 -8.75 36.70
CA PRO A 649 2.51 -9.45 37.98
C PRO A 649 1.77 -8.72 39.11
N PHE A 650 1.65 -7.38 39.05
CA PHE A 650 1.04 -6.56 40.10
C PHE A 650 -0.45 -6.87 40.35
N VAL A 651 -1.15 -7.45 39.37
CA VAL A 651 -2.57 -7.85 39.51
C VAL A 651 -2.72 -9.19 40.26
N LEU A 652 -1.70 -10.04 40.26
CA LEU A 652 -1.78 -11.36 40.88
C LEU A 652 -1.59 -11.31 42.40
N GLU A 653 -0.82 -10.36 42.92
CA GLU A 653 -0.57 -10.22 44.35
C GLU A 653 -1.74 -9.59 45.11
N SER A 654 -2.62 -8.84 44.43
CA SER A 654 -3.86 -8.28 45.02
C SER A 654 -5.06 -9.24 44.98
N ARG A 655 -4.94 -10.40 44.33
CA ARG A 655 -6.02 -11.38 44.19
C ARG A 655 -5.88 -12.60 45.10
N THR A 656 -4.89 -12.67 45.99
CA THR A 656 -4.87 -13.69 47.04
C THR A 656 -5.97 -13.40 48.06
N PRO A 657 -7.02 -14.24 48.17
CA PRO A 657 -8.11 -14.04 49.12
C PRO A 657 -7.70 -14.28 50.58
N ALA A 658 -6.40 -14.47 50.86
CA ALA A 658 -5.87 -14.86 52.15
C ALA A 658 -5.90 -13.75 53.22
N ARG A 659 -6.32 -12.51 52.88
CA ARG A 659 -6.43 -11.40 53.85
C ARG A 659 -7.85 -10.91 54.11
N ASP A 660 -8.83 -11.40 53.37
CA ASP A 660 -10.23 -11.02 53.59
C ASP A 660 -10.94 -11.94 54.61
N GLU A 661 -10.37 -13.09 54.97
CA GLU A 661 -10.86 -13.91 56.09
C GLU A 661 -10.38 -13.39 57.45
N GLU A 662 -9.14 -12.91 57.56
CA GLU A 662 -8.63 -12.33 58.81
C GLU A 662 -9.21 -10.92 59.08
N THR A 663 -9.62 -10.20 58.03
CA THR A 663 -10.32 -8.91 58.18
C THR A 663 -11.84 -9.07 58.33
N ARG A 664 -12.48 -10.12 57.77
CA ARG A 664 -13.89 -10.44 58.11
C ARG A 664 -14.05 -10.95 59.54
N ALA A 665 -13.11 -11.75 60.05
CA ALA A 665 -13.15 -12.20 61.44
C ALA A 665 -13.02 -11.06 62.46
N ASN A 666 -12.48 -9.90 62.07
CA ASN A 666 -12.31 -8.73 62.95
C ASN A 666 -13.38 -7.63 62.76
N CYS A 667 -14.17 -7.68 61.68
CA CYS A 667 -15.27 -6.73 61.44
C CYS A 667 -16.62 -7.19 62.04
N ASP A 668 -16.80 -8.47 62.35
CA ASP A 668 -18.00 -8.96 63.05
C ASP A 668 -18.03 -8.55 64.54
N GLY A 669 -16.90 -8.08 65.09
CA GLY A 669 -16.82 -7.54 66.47
C GLY A 669 -17.19 -6.06 66.61
N CYS A 670 -17.19 -5.27 65.53
CA CYS A 670 -17.44 -3.82 65.60
C CYS A 670 -18.87 -3.40 65.24
N ASN A 671 -19.71 -4.32 64.74
CA ASN A 671 -21.06 -4.00 64.27
C ASN A 671 -22.16 -4.10 65.35
N GLN A 672 -21.81 -4.41 66.60
CA GLN A 672 -22.75 -4.37 67.74
C GLN A 672 -22.69 -3.05 68.54
N SER A 673 -21.62 -2.27 68.47
CA SER A 673 -21.52 -1.02 69.24
C SER A 673 -22.09 0.19 68.49
N SER A 674 -21.90 0.26 67.16
CA SER A 674 -22.29 1.44 66.36
C SER A 674 -23.76 1.48 65.92
N ARG A 675 -24.53 0.40 66.14
CA ARG A 675 -25.99 0.39 65.86
C ARG A 675 -26.81 1.09 66.95
N SER A 676 -26.26 1.32 68.14
CA SER A 676 -26.96 2.00 69.24
C SER A 676 -26.88 3.53 69.19
N LEU A 677 -25.99 4.10 68.37
CA LEU A 677 -25.77 5.57 68.30
C LEU A 677 -26.37 6.23 67.05
N LEU A 678 -26.89 5.46 66.09
CA LEU A 678 -27.44 5.98 64.83
C LEU A 678 -28.98 5.96 64.75
N GLU A 679 -29.68 5.38 65.72
CA GLU A 679 -31.15 5.45 65.79
C GLU A 679 -31.68 6.73 66.46
N ASP A 680 -30.85 7.49 67.18
CA ASP A 680 -31.27 8.74 67.85
C ASP A 680 -31.17 10.01 66.99
N HIS A 681 -30.71 9.92 65.73
CA HIS A 681 -30.49 11.10 64.87
C HIS A 681 -31.37 11.20 63.62
N CYS A 682 -32.31 10.28 63.41
CA CYS A 682 -33.20 10.29 62.24
C CYS A 682 -34.68 10.63 62.55
N ASN A 683 -34.97 11.19 63.72
CA ASN A 683 -36.31 11.68 64.09
C ASN A 683 -36.40 13.23 64.14
N GLY A 684 -35.89 13.90 63.11
CA GLY A 684 -36.22 15.31 62.92
C GLY A 684 -35.38 16.02 61.87
N VAL A 685 -35.78 15.90 60.60
CA VAL A 685 -35.86 16.99 59.58
C VAL A 685 -36.85 16.54 58.52
#